data_AF-A0AAP9QA72-F1
#
_entry.id   AF-A0AAP9QA72-F1
#
_cell.length_a   1.000
_cell.length_b   1.000
_cell.length_c   1.000
_cell.angle_alpha   90.00
_cell.angle_beta   90.00
_cell.angle_gamma   90.00
#
_symmetry.space_group_name_H-M   'P 1'
#
loop_
_entity.id
_entity.type
_entity.pdbx_description
1 polymer ?
#
loop_
_entity_poly.entity_id
_entity_poly.type
_entity_poly.pdbx_seq_one_letter_code
_entity_poly.pdbx_strand_id
1 'polypeptide(L)'
;MSGRKQHYIPQLFLRGFLICQQSGQTHVYRRDKMFISKTDSVAAQRDFYSKPANDANKTLDDKLTDYEGRLGELLRILREKNVGTDVEASIAAEVIAHLTPRSKSLRSIFGHGTQKLISGLADVISDKTLMISLLGLDEPTTNKKWSEHIASSFNSNPEIAKSFEFVSEEIGIPKDSIERMLFMSAKESFLGDANPFYFQLQPLFTQLLTGTEDAISYGHKKVLNNGVVVEARKQSLESLLWRIFPAPQEGAIMPDCIAIGFDEEEGVYLPYIMASSISTVIMPLTSEKLLVGVRASNINVDLSRFNDDASECSDELFIAASSAHEYLRKNIGERWKNRMDNIVHDTLDTLCEHKGYDNLNVPESISCPSFSYQIAFNDWVSDDIEHINEVVQGVVAKLSQWLDLSRLDGITYASNFEKALEDIERSFDGNETPESEADYLAQGGAALLVKRDGKIKVRIVFHQNYAHALAGEDLQNREVAIHLLVSSLFIVHTINHFEYVLPEFLLEPVMMNNHPAVMHCAMRKALRAYYYAFASAEFGAEELLEQEFSHYAIRALDSNFSKIVSAKEEHKIDNNHSKFFSTVHAAVADILIAMARLIGHLQGINKSPLLNSDTDVGAAIAARELTGWVDVFAHDLERFWKQPSWIREDLYALNVHVERLLWPHGIFLFSSDSDQGTMILSV
;
A
#
# COMPACT_ATOMS: atom_id res chain seq x y z
N MET A 1 3.04 24.47 45.37
CA MET A 1 2.24 25.17 44.34
C MET A 1 3.14 25.55 43.16
N SER A 2 3.86 24.59 42.58
CA SER A 2 4.51 24.75 41.26
C SER A 2 3.45 24.49 40.18
N GLY A 3 3.63 25.07 38.99
CA GLY A 3 2.92 24.62 37.79
C GLY A 3 1.83 25.53 37.21
N ARG A 4 1.70 26.80 37.61
CA ARG A 4 0.85 27.76 36.87
C ARG A 4 1.67 28.97 36.45
N LYS A 5 1.68 29.27 35.13
CA LYS A 5 2.53 30.24 34.42
C LYS A 5 3.97 29.74 34.17
N GLN A 6 4.15 29.07 33.03
CA GLN A 6 5.42 28.49 32.58
C GLN A 6 6.04 29.33 31.47
N HIS A 7 7.36 29.45 31.52
CA HIS A 7 8.16 30.16 30.53
C HIS A 7 8.63 29.20 29.44
N TYR A 8 8.25 29.47 28.19
CA TYR A 8 8.72 28.70 27.03
C TYR A 8 10.13 29.16 26.58
N ILE A 9 10.53 30.36 26.96
CA ILE A 9 11.94 30.79 26.97
C ILE A 9 12.34 31.04 28.43
N PRO A 10 13.29 30.29 29.01
CA PRO A 10 13.63 30.43 30.43
C PRO A 10 14.02 31.86 30.80
N GLN A 11 13.50 32.36 31.93
CA GLN A 11 13.80 33.72 32.38
C GLN A 11 15.30 33.99 32.53
N LEU A 12 16.06 32.97 32.94
CA LEU A 12 17.50 33.08 33.06
C LEU A 12 18.16 33.39 31.72
N PHE A 13 17.63 32.86 30.62
CA PHE A 13 18.08 33.20 29.28
C PHE A 13 17.68 34.64 28.91
N LEU A 14 16.42 35.03 29.15
CA LEU A 14 15.92 36.40 28.89
C LEU A 14 16.75 37.50 29.59
N ARG A 15 17.32 37.21 30.76
CA ARG A 15 18.17 38.16 31.53
C ARG A 15 19.44 38.62 30.80
N GLY A 16 19.83 37.95 29.71
CA GLY A 16 20.95 38.37 28.86
C GLY A 16 20.68 39.63 28.04
N PHE A 17 19.41 40.09 27.97
CA PHE A 17 18.96 41.16 27.08
C PHE A 17 18.20 42.27 27.84
N LEU A 18 18.52 42.47 29.12
CA LEU A 18 17.86 43.49 29.93
C LEU A 18 18.34 44.90 29.56
N ILE A 19 17.40 45.85 29.61
CA ILE A 19 17.69 47.29 29.59
C ILE A 19 18.46 47.69 30.86
N CYS A 20 18.02 47.15 32.01
CA CYS A 20 18.65 47.35 33.31
C CYS A 20 18.45 46.13 34.22
N GLN A 21 19.53 45.67 34.86
CA GLN A 21 19.51 44.51 35.78
C GLN A 21 18.60 44.74 36.98
N GLN A 22 18.46 45.98 37.46
CA GLN A 22 17.66 46.32 38.64
C GLN A 22 16.15 46.29 38.35
N SER A 23 15.73 46.70 37.15
CA SER A 23 14.31 46.74 36.79
C SER A 23 13.80 45.41 36.20
N GLY A 24 14.70 44.55 35.71
CA GLY A 24 14.33 43.27 35.08
C GLY A 24 13.51 43.44 33.80
N GLN A 25 13.65 44.59 33.14
CA GLN A 25 12.89 44.96 31.94
C GLN A 25 13.69 44.75 30.65
N THR A 26 13.00 44.35 29.59
CA THR A 26 13.52 44.19 28.21
C THR A 26 12.58 44.87 27.22
N HIS A 27 13.09 45.25 26.04
CA HIS A 27 12.23 45.58 24.92
C HIS A 27 11.69 44.29 24.29
N VAL A 28 10.39 44.26 24.02
CA VAL A 28 9.71 43.17 23.31
C VAL A 28 9.19 43.73 21.99
N TYR A 29 9.58 43.08 20.90
CA TYR A 29 9.22 43.44 19.55
C TYR A 29 8.27 42.41 18.99
N ARG A 30 7.10 42.84 18.54
CA ARG A 30 6.16 42.05 17.74
C ARG A 30 5.92 42.75 16.41
N ARG A 31 5.36 42.03 15.44
CA ARG A 31 5.07 42.61 14.12
C ARG A 31 4.20 43.87 14.24
N ASP A 32 3.18 43.84 15.08
CA ASP A 32 2.19 44.91 15.28
C ASP A 32 2.62 46.00 16.27
N LYS A 33 3.44 45.69 17.28
CA LYS A 33 3.82 46.66 18.33
C LYS A 33 5.18 46.41 18.98
N MET A 34 5.71 47.44 19.63
CA MET A 34 6.88 47.39 20.51
C MET A 34 6.49 47.89 21.90
N PHE A 35 6.95 47.21 22.96
CA PHE A 35 6.68 47.62 24.34
C PHE A 35 7.79 47.14 25.29
N ILE A 36 7.86 47.75 26.48
CA ILE A 36 8.76 47.32 27.56
C ILE A 36 8.00 46.37 28.48
N SER A 37 8.61 45.25 28.83
CA SER A 37 8.01 44.26 29.75
C SER A 37 9.04 43.66 30.69
N LYS A 38 8.59 43.20 31.86
CA LYS A 38 9.42 42.42 32.79
C LYS A 38 9.58 41.00 32.25
N THR A 39 10.78 40.42 32.41
CA THR A 39 11.07 39.06 31.92
C THR A 39 10.18 37.98 32.56
N ASP A 40 9.58 38.23 33.73
CA ASP A 40 8.60 37.33 34.37
C ASP A 40 7.26 37.22 33.62
N SER A 41 7.03 38.12 32.66
CA SER A 41 5.79 38.26 31.90
C SER A 41 6.03 38.22 30.39
N VAL A 42 7.27 38.00 29.97
CA VAL A 42 7.66 37.72 28.59
C VAL A 42 7.83 36.21 28.42
N ALA A 43 7.45 35.70 27.25
CA ALA A 43 7.57 34.28 26.90
C ALA A 43 6.96 33.29 27.90
N ALA A 44 5.80 33.62 28.50
CA ALA A 44 5.10 32.79 29.48
C ALA A 44 3.63 32.51 29.15
N GLN A 45 3.14 31.31 29.49
CA GLN A 45 1.74 30.90 29.33
C GLN A 45 1.24 30.09 30.54
N ARG A 46 -0.07 30.13 30.82
CA ARG A 46 -0.65 29.68 32.10
C ARG A 46 -0.54 28.16 32.33
N ASP A 47 -0.52 27.35 31.26
CA ASP A 47 -0.37 25.89 31.26
C ASP A 47 0.33 25.46 29.95
N PHE A 48 1.63 25.73 29.82
CA PHE A 48 2.33 25.54 28.54
C PHE A 48 2.62 24.05 28.28
N TYR A 49 3.43 23.40 29.11
CA TYR A 49 3.96 22.06 28.86
C TYR A 49 2.97 20.94 29.22
N SER A 50 2.24 21.02 30.35
CA SER A 50 1.18 20.07 30.70
C SER A 50 0.07 20.68 31.56
N LYS A 51 -1.11 20.03 31.60
CA LYS A 51 -2.15 20.33 32.59
C LYS A 51 -1.75 19.69 33.93
N PRO A 52 -2.10 20.28 35.08
CA PRO A 52 -1.81 19.68 36.39
C PRO A 52 -2.39 18.26 36.45
N ALA A 53 -1.54 17.26 36.73
CA ALA A 53 -1.99 15.88 36.91
C ALA A 53 -2.78 15.75 38.23
N ASN A 54 -3.90 15.03 38.19
CA ASN A 54 -4.67 14.65 39.39
C ASN A 54 -4.09 13.44 40.12
N ASP A 55 -2.99 12.86 39.61
CA ASP A 55 -2.41 11.61 40.09
C ASP A 55 -0.90 11.76 40.32
N ALA A 56 -0.32 10.94 41.20
CA ALA A 56 1.02 11.12 41.79
C ALA A 56 2.22 10.91 40.83
N ASN A 57 2.00 10.81 39.52
CA ASN A 57 3.05 10.63 38.51
C ASN A 57 3.71 11.97 38.14
N LYS A 58 5.04 12.02 38.15
CA LYS A 58 5.82 13.19 37.71
C LYS A 58 5.43 13.57 36.28
N THR A 59 4.96 14.80 36.11
CA THR A 59 4.63 15.39 34.82
C THR A 59 5.89 15.78 34.05
N LEU A 60 5.75 16.08 32.75
CA LEU A 60 6.84 16.65 31.95
C LEU A 60 7.39 17.95 32.58
N ASP A 61 6.52 18.71 33.24
CA ASP A 61 6.83 19.98 33.89
C ASP A 61 7.77 19.78 35.08
N ASP A 62 7.56 18.71 35.84
CA ASP A 62 8.41 18.36 36.98
C ASP A 62 9.83 18.01 36.50
N LYS A 63 9.95 17.24 35.40
CA LYS A 63 11.25 16.90 34.80
C LYS A 63 11.96 18.11 34.19
N LEU A 64 11.21 19.02 33.55
CA LEU A 64 11.77 20.24 32.96
C LEU A 64 12.26 21.21 34.05
N THR A 65 11.48 21.36 35.14
CA THR A 65 11.85 22.18 36.30
C THR A 65 13.09 21.63 37.00
N ASP A 66 13.20 20.30 37.17
CA ASP A 66 14.39 19.64 37.73
C ASP A 66 15.66 19.93 36.89
N TYR A 67 15.52 20.09 35.57
CA TYR A 67 16.64 20.36 34.65
C TYR A 67 17.03 21.85 34.55
N GLU A 68 16.15 22.79 34.92
CA GLU A 68 16.42 24.23 34.80
C GLU A 68 17.66 24.69 35.60
N GLY A 69 17.95 24.04 36.74
CA GLY A 69 19.14 24.32 37.53
C GLY A 69 20.44 24.03 36.76
N ARG A 70 20.51 22.90 36.06
CA ARG A 70 21.67 22.50 35.25
C ARG A 70 21.84 23.41 34.03
N LEU A 71 20.75 23.66 33.31
CA LEU A 71 20.77 24.57 32.17
C LEU A 71 21.24 25.98 32.56
N GLY A 72 20.87 26.42 33.77
CA GLY A 72 21.30 27.71 34.26
C GLY A 72 22.78 27.83 34.55
N GLU A 73 23.40 26.77 35.06
CA GLU A 73 24.84 26.73 35.28
C GLU A 73 25.61 26.75 33.95
N LEU A 74 25.16 25.97 32.95
CA LEU A 74 25.79 25.96 31.63
C LEU A 74 25.70 27.32 30.92
N LEU A 75 24.54 27.99 31.00
CA LEU A 75 24.38 29.34 30.47
C LEU A 75 25.28 30.37 31.15
N ARG A 76 25.50 30.24 32.48
CA ARG A 76 26.43 31.09 33.23
C ARG A 76 27.86 30.91 32.73
N ILE A 77 28.30 29.66 32.59
CA ILE A 77 29.63 29.31 32.05
C ILE A 77 29.85 29.96 30.66
N LEU A 78 28.87 29.86 29.77
CA LEU A 78 28.95 30.44 28.43
C LEU A 78 29.03 31.98 28.45
N ARG A 79 28.29 32.64 29.36
CA ARG A 79 28.26 34.11 29.46
C ARG A 79 29.53 34.71 30.07
N GLU A 80 30.18 33.99 30.98
CA GLU A 80 31.41 34.43 31.64
C GLU A 80 32.64 34.35 30.72
N LYS A 81 32.59 33.56 29.65
CA LYS A 81 33.65 33.48 28.65
C LYS A 81 33.85 34.81 27.91
N ASN A 82 35.11 35.16 27.64
CA ASN A 82 35.48 36.37 26.90
C ASN A 82 35.27 36.19 25.39
N VAL A 83 35.05 37.30 24.69
CA VAL A 83 35.01 37.31 23.23
C VAL A 83 36.33 36.76 22.67
N GLY A 84 36.24 35.94 21.63
CA GLY A 84 37.38 35.27 21.01
C GLY A 84 37.81 33.97 21.71
N THR A 85 37.14 33.52 22.77
CA THR A 85 37.44 32.25 23.43
C THR A 85 36.66 31.09 22.84
N ASP A 86 37.33 29.94 22.72
CA ASP A 86 36.71 28.70 22.26
C ASP A 86 35.87 28.08 23.38
N VAL A 87 34.82 27.36 22.98
CA VAL A 87 33.82 26.73 23.84
C VAL A 87 33.84 25.23 23.59
N GLU A 88 33.71 24.44 24.65
CA GLU A 88 33.60 22.99 24.51
C GLU A 88 32.28 22.64 23.81
N ALA A 89 32.35 21.82 22.78
CA ALA A 89 31.20 21.51 21.93
C ALA A 89 30.05 20.84 22.70
N SER A 90 30.38 19.99 23.69
CA SER A 90 29.42 19.34 24.59
C SER A 90 28.54 20.36 25.34
N ILE A 91 29.12 21.46 25.83
CA ILE A 91 28.43 22.52 26.57
C ILE A 91 27.50 23.30 25.64
N ALA A 92 28.00 23.71 24.47
CA ALA A 92 27.21 24.44 23.49
C ALA A 92 26.03 23.61 22.95
N ALA A 93 26.32 22.36 22.59
CA ALA A 93 25.34 21.39 22.10
C ALA A 93 24.23 21.14 23.12
N GLU A 94 24.58 20.92 24.39
CA GLU A 94 23.61 20.67 25.44
C GLU A 94 22.69 21.88 25.68
N VAL A 95 23.24 23.09 25.72
CA VAL A 95 22.43 24.31 25.91
C VAL A 95 21.45 24.53 24.74
N ILE A 96 21.93 24.42 23.50
CA ILE A 96 21.10 24.64 22.30
C ILE A 96 20.05 23.53 22.16
N ALA A 97 20.45 22.26 22.28
CA ALA A 97 19.55 21.12 22.15
C ALA A 97 18.42 21.13 23.21
N HIS A 98 18.66 21.68 24.40
CA HIS A 98 17.62 21.80 25.43
C HIS A 98 16.76 23.05 25.32
N LEU A 99 17.28 24.14 24.76
CA LEU A 99 16.55 25.39 24.61
C LEU A 99 15.66 25.38 23.36
N THR A 100 16.16 24.93 22.21
CA THR A 100 15.44 25.03 20.94
C THR A 100 14.08 24.30 20.92
N PRO A 101 13.93 23.05 21.43
CA PRO A 101 12.63 22.36 21.43
C PRO A 101 11.55 23.04 22.31
N ARG A 102 11.96 23.96 23.19
CA ARG A 102 11.07 24.66 24.12
C ARG A 102 10.40 25.89 23.49
N SER A 103 10.81 26.32 22.30
CA SER A 103 10.24 27.49 21.65
C SER A 103 8.75 27.28 21.33
N LYS A 104 7.94 28.32 21.53
CA LYS A 104 6.52 28.32 21.17
C LYS A 104 6.30 28.10 19.66
N SER A 105 7.24 28.60 18.85
CA SER A 105 7.21 28.52 17.39
C SER A 105 7.18 27.09 16.85
N LEU A 106 7.93 26.17 17.48
CA LEU A 106 7.88 24.73 17.19
C LEU A 106 6.49 24.12 17.41
N ARG A 107 5.80 24.54 18.47
CA ARG A 107 4.46 24.04 18.80
C ARG A 107 3.38 24.66 17.92
N SER A 108 3.60 25.88 17.44
CA SER A 108 2.78 26.52 16.40
C SER A 108 2.87 25.73 15.09
N ILE A 109 4.09 25.29 14.69
CA ILE A 109 4.29 24.34 13.58
C ILE A 109 3.52 23.05 13.83
N PHE A 110 3.68 22.41 15.00
CA PHE A 110 2.97 21.16 15.24
C PHE A 110 1.45 21.37 15.31
N GLY A 111 0.95 22.49 15.85
CA GLY A 111 -0.49 22.78 15.92
C GLY A 111 -1.12 23.05 14.55
N HIS A 112 -0.52 23.94 13.75
CA HIS A 112 -1.01 24.28 12.40
C HIS A 112 -0.68 23.21 11.36
N GLY A 113 0.50 22.59 11.48
CA GLY A 113 0.89 21.39 10.74
C GLY A 113 -0.04 20.23 11.05
N THR A 114 -0.48 20.03 12.29
CA THR A 114 -1.49 19.02 12.63
C THR A 114 -2.85 19.35 12.01
N GLN A 115 -3.27 20.62 11.92
CA GLN A 115 -4.51 20.95 11.22
C GLN A 115 -4.45 20.69 9.71
N LYS A 116 -3.32 21.02 9.05
CA LYS A 116 -3.08 20.72 7.63
C LYS A 116 -2.80 19.23 7.38
N LEU A 117 -2.19 18.53 8.33
CA LEU A 117 -2.03 17.07 8.31
C LEU A 117 -3.34 16.38 8.63
N ILE A 118 -4.23 16.93 9.44
CA ILE A 118 -5.59 16.41 9.65
C ILE A 118 -6.41 16.59 8.38
N SER A 119 -6.28 17.72 7.66
CA SER A 119 -6.90 17.85 6.34
C SER A 119 -6.24 16.92 5.31
N GLY A 120 -4.92 16.81 5.28
CA GLY A 120 -4.20 15.89 4.40
C GLY A 120 -4.45 14.41 4.75
N LEU A 121 -4.65 14.08 6.02
CA LEU A 121 -5.08 12.75 6.48
C LEU A 121 -6.56 12.52 6.17
N ALA A 122 -7.41 13.54 6.21
CA ALA A 122 -8.78 13.44 5.73
C ALA A 122 -8.81 13.21 4.21
N ASP A 123 -7.87 13.82 3.46
CA ASP A 123 -7.68 13.57 2.03
C ASP A 123 -7.12 12.15 1.77
N VAL A 124 -6.16 11.67 2.58
CA VAL A 124 -5.63 10.28 2.54
C VAL A 124 -6.71 9.25 2.91
N ILE A 125 -7.53 9.52 3.92
CA ILE A 125 -8.67 8.67 4.32
C ILE A 125 -9.76 8.67 3.24
N SER A 126 -9.87 9.77 2.48
CA SER A 126 -10.78 9.87 1.33
C SER A 126 -10.20 9.25 0.05
N ASP A 127 -8.88 9.07 -0.03
CA ASP A 127 -8.19 8.39 -1.12
C ASP A 127 -8.14 6.88 -0.85
N LYS A 128 -9.11 6.16 -1.45
CA LYS A 128 -9.24 4.69 -1.38
C LYS A 128 -7.90 3.98 -1.70
N THR A 129 -7.13 4.46 -2.67
CA THR A 129 -5.88 3.81 -3.10
C THR A 129 -4.77 3.96 -2.06
N LEU A 130 -4.65 5.12 -1.41
CA LEU A 130 -3.68 5.32 -0.34
C LEU A 130 -4.01 4.49 0.90
N MET A 131 -5.30 4.36 1.23
CA MET A 131 -5.76 3.51 2.34
C MET A 131 -5.46 2.03 2.12
N ILE A 132 -5.66 1.52 0.90
CA ILE A 132 -5.32 0.14 0.54
C ILE A 132 -3.83 -0.11 0.79
N SER A 133 -2.95 0.81 0.41
CA SER A 133 -1.51 0.62 0.59
C SER A 133 -1.03 0.74 2.05
N LEU A 134 -1.59 1.68 2.80
CA LEU A 134 -1.29 1.88 4.23
C LEU A 134 -1.67 0.66 5.08
N LEU A 135 -2.80 0.03 4.77
CA LEU A 135 -3.29 -1.15 5.45
C LEU A 135 -2.64 -2.45 4.93
N GLY A 136 -1.88 -2.37 3.84
CA GLY A 136 -1.30 -3.55 3.19
C GLY A 136 -2.34 -4.39 2.45
N LEU A 137 -3.45 -3.80 2.01
CA LEU A 137 -4.50 -4.50 1.25
C LEU A 137 -4.16 -4.62 -0.25
N ASP A 138 -3.00 -4.11 -0.67
CA ASP A 138 -2.48 -4.18 -2.03
C ASP A 138 -2.26 -5.63 -2.50
N GLU A 139 -1.85 -6.52 -1.60
CA GLU A 139 -1.56 -7.93 -1.92
C GLU A 139 -2.82 -8.79 -1.97
N PRO A 140 -2.83 -9.92 -2.72
CA PRO A 140 -3.99 -10.82 -2.75
C PRO A 140 -4.33 -11.43 -1.39
N THR A 141 -3.33 -11.66 -0.54
CA THR A 141 -3.50 -12.32 0.77
C THR A 141 -2.85 -11.52 1.91
N THR A 142 -3.03 -12.00 3.14
CA THR A 142 -2.45 -11.40 4.34
C THR A 142 -0.94 -11.25 4.21
N ASN A 143 -0.42 -10.13 4.74
CA ASN A 143 1.01 -9.85 4.75
C ASN A 143 1.42 -9.23 6.08
N LYS A 144 2.73 -9.10 6.26
CA LYS A 144 3.31 -8.59 7.50
C LYS A 144 2.73 -7.25 7.95
N LYS A 145 2.48 -6.30 7.04
CA LYS A 145 1.89 -5.01 7.40
C LYS A 145 0.50 -5.19 8.00
N TRP A 146 -0.34 -5.99 7.36
CA TRP A 146 -1.67 -6.33 7.85
C TRP A 146 -1.62 -7.04 9.21
N SER A 147 -0.79 -8.08 9.34
CA SER A 147 -0.70 -8.85 10.60
C SER A 147 -0.22 -8.00 11.77
N GLU A 148 0.70 -7.04 11.53
CA GLU A 148 1.13 -6.06 12.53
C GLU A 148 -0.02 -5.13 12.95
N HIS A 149 -0.82 -4.63 12.01
CA HIS A 149 -2.00 -3.81 12.29
C HIS A 149 -3.07 -4.57 13.09
N ILE A 150 -3.37 -5.81 12.71
CA ILE A 150 -4.31 -6.69 13.41
C ILE A 150 -3.82 -6.99 14.84
N ALA A 151 -2.56 -7.39 15.00
CA ALA A 151 -1.98 -7.67 16.31
C ALA A 151 -2.00 -6.43 17.23
N SER A 152 -1.72 -5.24 16.68
CA SER A 152 -1.78 -3.98 17.44
C SER A 152 -3.20 -3.68 17.93
N SER A 153 -4.21 -3.98 17.11
CA SER A 153 -5.61 -3.76 17.43
C SER A 153 -6.14 -4.74 18.46
N PHE A 154 -5.76 -6.02 18.38
CA PHE A 154 -6.11 -7.02 19.40
C PHE A 154 -5.52 -6.68 20.77
N ASN A 155 -4.26 -6.21 20.81
CA ASN A 155 -3.64 -5.76 22.06
C ASN A 155 -4.33 -4.52 22.66
N SER A 156 -4.93 -3.69 21.81
CA SER A 156 -5.58 -2.44 22.23
C SER A 156 -7.05 -2.64 22.62
N ASN A 157 -7.67 -3.76 22.22
CA ASN A 157 -9.09 -4.02 22.47
C ASN A 157 -9.37 -5.48 22.91
N PRO A 158 -9.46 -5.73 24.24
CA PRO A 158 -9.64 -7.07 24.80
C PRO A 158 -10.95 -7.78 24.42
N GLU A 159 -12.01 -7.05 24.07
CA GLU A 159 -13.30 -7.63 23.64
C GLU A 159 -13.18 -8.32 22.27
N ILE A 160 -12.38 -7.72 21.38
CA ILE A 160 -12.09 -8.28 20.06
C ILE A 160 -11.25 -9.55 20.21
N ALA A 161 -10.22 -9.52 21.05
CA ALA A 161 -9.37 -10.68 21.31
C ALA A 161 -10.19 -11.89 21.83
N LYS A 162 -11.13 -11.66 22.76
CA LYS A 162 -12.05 -12.70 23.26
C LYS A 162 -12.97 -13.26 22.19
N SER A 163 -13.48 -12.40 21.31
CA SER A 163 -14.37 -12.82 20.21
C SER A 163 -13.61 -13.69 19.20
N PHE A 164 -12.36 -13.33 18.92
CA PHE A 164 -11.45 -14.10 18.07
C PHE A 164 -11.08 -15.45 18.71
N GLU A 165 -10.77 -15.47 20.01
CA GLU A 165 -10.53 -16.71 20.76
C GLU A 165 -11.75 -17.62 20.76
N PHE A 166 -12.96 -17.08 20.97
CA PHE A 166 -14.20 -17.86 20.93
C PHE A 166 -14.39 -18.55 19.57
N VAL A 167 -14.24 -17.83 18.46
CA VAL A 167 -14.37 -18.43 17.12
C VAL A 167 -13.29 -19.47 16.87
N SER A 168 -12.07 -19.26 17.36
CA SER A 168 -10.98 -20.21 17.17
C SER A 168 -11.12 -21.48 18.01
N GLU A 169 -11.47 -21.34 19.29
CA GLU A 169 -11.46 -22.45 20.26
C GLU A 169 -12.80 -23.19 20.33
N GLU A 170 -13.93 -22.48 20.26
CA GLU A 170 -15.26 -23.10 20.41
C GLU A 170 -15.86 -23.57 19.08
N ILE A 171 -15.61 -22.84 17.98
CA ILE A 171 -16.08 -23.21 16.64
C ILE A 171 -15.05 -24.06 15.89
N GLY A 172 -13.76 -23.96 16.28
CA GLY A 172 -12.67 -24.75 15.70
C GLY A 172 -12.11 -24.21 14.38
N ILE A 173 -12.32 -22.92 14.09
CA ILE A 173 -11.76 -22.28 12.89
C ILE A 173 -10.31 -21.83 13.18
N PRO A 174 -9.31 -22.18 12.35
CA PRO A 174 -7.93 -21.75 12.58
C PRO A 174 -7.78 -20.22 12.56
N LYS A 175 -6.89 -19.71 13.42
CA LYS A 175 -6.60 -18.27 13.56
C LYS A 175 -6.21 -17.61 12.23
N ASP A 176 -5.38 -18.28 11.44
CA ASP A 176 -4.92 -17.77 10.14
C ASP A 176 -6.08 -17.66 9.13
N SER A 177 -7.06 -18.57 9.18
CA SER A 177 -8.26 -18.50 8.34
C SER A 177 -9.13 -17.31 8.74
N ILE A 178 -9.28 -17.03 10.04
CA ILE A 178 -10.01 -15.86 10.53
C ILE A 178 -9.27 -14.57 10.09
N GLU A 179 -7.94 -14.53 10.16
CA GLU A 179 -7.15 -13.38 9.69
C GLU A 179 -7.34 -13.13 8.18
N ARG A 180 -7.34 -14.18 7.34
CA ARG A 180 -7.63 -14.08 5.90
C ARG A 180 -9.05 -13.58 5.63
N MET A 181 -10.03 -14.01 6.41
CA MET A 181 -11.40 -13.50 6.32
C MET A 181 -11.48 -12.01 6.62
N LEU A 182 -10.81 -11.56 7.70
CA LEU A 182 -10.74 -10.13 8.06
C LEU A 182 -10.05 -9.32 6.96
N PHE A 183 -8.95 -9.84 6.41
CA PHE A 183 -8.21 -9.22 5.32
C PHE A 183 -9.09 -9.02 4.09
N MET A 184 -9.72 -10.10 3.61
CA MET A 184 -10.59 -10.07 2.43
C MET A 184 -11.80 -9.15 2.64
N SER A 185 -12.41 -9.17 3.83
CA SER A 185 -13.54 -8.28 4.15
C SER A 185 -13.14 -6.80 4.13
N ALA A 186 -11.97 -6.47 4.68
CA ALA A 186 -11.44 -5.11 4.62
C ALA A 186 -11.16 -4.73 3.16
N LYS A 187 -10.53 -5.61 2.41
CA LYS A 187 -10.20 -5.39 1.00
C LYS A 187 -11.45 -5.16 0.14
N GLU A 188 -12.49 -5.96 0.29
CA GLU A 188 -13.80 -5.77 -0.38
C GLU A 188 -14.46 -4.44 -0.01
N SER A 189 -14.28 -3.99 1.24
CA SER A 189 -14.84 -2.70 1.70
C SER A 189 -14.13 -1.49 1.10
N PHE A 190 -12.81 -1.59 0.85
CA PHE A 190 -12.03 -0.49 0.29
C PHE A 190 -12.02 -0.47 -1.25
N LEU A 191 -11.99 -1.64 -1.90
CA LEU A 191 -11.97 -1.76 -3.36
C LEU A 191 -13.37 -1.73 -4.00
N GLY A 192 -14.41 -2.22 -3.30
CA GLY A 192 -15.78 -2.23 -3.82
C GLY A 192 -16.62 -1.01 -3.43
N ASP A 193 -17.75 -0.83 -4.13
CA ASP A 193 -18.81 0.11 -3.75
C ASP A 193 -19.85 -0.57 -2.85
N ALA A 194 -19.41 -0.91 -1.64
CA ALA A 194 -20.15 -1.38 -0.44
C ALA A 194 -21.43 -2.25 -0.63
N ASN A 195 -21.37 -3.51 -0.19
CA ASN A 195 -22.29 -4.09 0.81
C ASN A 195 -21.74 -5.41 1.39
N PRO A 196 -22.19 -5.87 2.57
CA PRO A 196 -21.32 -6.28 3.66
C PRO A 196 -21.57 -7.74 4.03
N PHE A 197 -20.74 -8.65 3.53
CA PHE A 197 -20.87 -10.07 3.87
C PHE A 197 -20.65 -10.36 5.38
N TYR A 198 -20.26 -9.37 6.20
CA TYR A 198 -20.18 -9.51 7.65
C TYR A 198 -20.78 -8.33 8.42
N PHE A 199 -22.10 -8.15 8.34
CA PHE A 199 -22.85 -7.32 9.31
C PHE A 199 -22.58 -7.73 10.78
N GLN A 200 -22.19 -9.00 11.02
CA GLN A 200 -21.85 -9.50 12.35
C GLN A 200 -20.44 -9.10 12.85
N LEU A 201 -19.49 -8.82 11.95
CA LEU A 201 -18.13 -8.38 12.29
C LEU A 201 -17.94 -6.87 12.10
N GLN A 202 -18.93 -6.16 11.57
CA GLN A 202 -18.92 -4.70 11.40
C GLN A 202 -18.51 -3.91 12.68
N PRO A 203 -18.93 -4.29 13.90
CA PRO A 203 -18.45 -3.63 15.12
C PRO A 203 -16.94 -3.83 15.34
N LEU A 204 -16.44 -5.02 14.99
CA LEU A 204 -15.03 -5.41 15.07
C LEU A 204 -14.19 -4.63 14.05
N PHE A 205 -14.70 -4.46 12.82
CA PHE A 205 -14.09 -3.63 11.77
C PHE A 205 -14.11 -2.13 12.08
N THR A 206 -15.24 -1.62 12.58
CA THR A 206 -15.34 -0.21 13.01
C THR A 206 -14.33 0.06 14.13
N GLN A 207 -14.20 -0.86 15.09
CA GLN A 207 -13.23 -0.72 16.18
C GLN A 207 -11.76 -0.83 15.71
N LEU A 208 -11.46 -1.76 14.80
CA LEU A 208 -10.16 -1.89 14.13
C LEU A 208 -9.75 -0.59 13.41
N LEU A 209 -10.68 0.04 12.69
CA LEU A 209 -10.45 1.29 11.98
C LEU A 209 -10.38 2.50 12.92
N THR A 210 -11.17 2.54 14.01
CA THR A 210 -11.06 3.63 15.02
C THR A 210 -9.74 3.61 15.81
N GLY A 211 -9.03 2.47 15.85
CA GLY A 211 -7.68 2.37 16.42
C GLY A 211 -6.63 3.24 15.70
N THR A 212 -6.94 3.71 14.49
CA THR A 212 -6.07 4.62 13.74
C THR A 212 -6.05 6.05 14.29
N GLU A 213 -7.14 6.54 14.92
CA GLU A 213 -7.13 7.80 15.68
C GLU A 213 -6.23 7.73 16.92
N ASP A 214 -6.20 6.57 17.58
CA ASP A 214 -5.30 6.30 18.69
C ASP A 214 -3.85 6.09 18.24
N ALA A 215 -3.61 5.54 17.04
CA ALA A 215 -2.29 5.47 16.42
C ALA A 215 -1.73 6.87 16.09
N ILE A 216 -2.58 7.83 15.72
CA ILE A 216 -2.22 9.25 15.55
C ILE A 216 -1.85 9.87 16.91
N SER A 217 -2.63 9.59 17.96
CA SER A 217 -2.32 10.04 19.34
C SER A 217 -1.05 9.37 19.91
N TYR A 218 -0.80 8.11 19.56
CA TYR A 218 0.39 7.34 19.93
C TYR A 218 1.63 7.78 19.16
N GLY A 219 1.53 8.04 17.85
CA GLY A 219 2.59 8.65 17.04
C GLY A 219 2.97 10.03 17.55
N HIS A 220 1.98 10.85 17.91
CA HIS A 220 2.19 12.17 18.50
C HIS A 220 2.89 12.09 19.88
N LYS A 221 2.52 11.11 20.72
CA LYS A 221 3.19 10.87 22.02
C LYS A 221 4.58 10.25 21.86
N LYS A 222 4.81 9.39 20.85
CA LYS A 222 6.09 8.69 20.60
C LYS A 222 7.14 9.63 20.00
N VAL A 223 6.75 10.56 19.12
CA VAL A 223 7.62 11.60 18.57
C VAL A 223 8.06 12.61 19.66
N LEU A 224 7.21 12.87 20.65
CA LEU A 224 7.54 13.72 21.80
C LEU A 224 8.27 12.98 22.94
N ASN A 225 8.04 11.67 23.12
CA ASN A 225 8.72 10.85 24.15
C ASN A 225 10.08 10.30 23.71
N ASN A 226 10.30 10.09 22.42
CA ASN A 226 11.56 9.53 21.94
C ASN A 226 12.61 10.64 21.83
N GLY A 227 13.50 10.70 22.81
CA GLY A 227 14.76 11.49 22.78
C GLY A 227 15.70 11.16 21.60
N VAL A 228 15.29 10.34 20.63
CA VAL A 228 16.06 9.95 19.45
C VAL A 228 16.37 11.16 18.55
N VAL A 229 15.46 12.14 18.45
CA VAL A 229 15.69 13.38 17.68
C VAL A 229 16.60 14.36 18.42
N VAL A 230 16.55 14.37 19.77
CA VAL A 230 17.40 15.23 20.61
C VAL A 230 18.86 14.74 20.56
N GLU A 231 19.07 13.42 20.53
CA GLU A 231 20.39 12.83 20.60
C GLU A 231 21.14 12.93 19.28
N ALA A 232 20.46 12.72 18.14
CA ALA A 232 21.03 12.93 16.81
C ALA A 232 21.40 14.41 16.55
N ARG A 233 20.57 15.35 17.02
CA ARG A 233 20.86 16.80 16.89
C ARG A 233 21.97 17.26 17.84
N LYS A 234 22.05 16.69 19.05
CA LYS A 234 23.15 16.93 19.97
C LYS A 234 24.49 16.49 19.36
N GLN A 235 24.54 15.31 18.74
CA GLN A 235 25.73 14.83 18.03
C GLN A 235 26.14 15.76 16.87
N SER A 236 25.16 16.29 16.11
CA SER A 236 25.44 17.27 15.06
C SER A 236 26.07 18.56 15.61
N LEU A 237 25.53 19.12 16.71
CA LEU A 237 26.09 20.29 17.38
C LEU A 237 27.48 20.02 17.98
N GLU A 238 27.72 18.81 18.51
CA GLU A 238 29.01 18.40 19.04
C GLU A 238 30.11 18.31 17.97
N SER A 239 29.73 18.16 16.70
CA SER A 239 30.66 18.14 15.56
C SER A 239 31.18 19.53 15.14
N LEU A 240 30.58 20.60 15.65
CA LEU A 240 30.96 21.98 15.31
C LEU A 240 32.06 22.51 16.22
N LEU A 241 32.87 23.43 15.69
CA LEU A 241 33.82 24.22 16.46
C LEU A 241 33.13 25.47 17.00
N TRP A 242 33.11 25.62 18.32
CA TRP A 242 32.36 26.67 19.00
C TRP A 242 33.24 27.78 19.53
N ARG A 243 32.83 29.04 19.33
CA ARG A 243 33.55 30.23 19.80
C ARG A 243 32.61 31.37 20.16
N ILE A 244 33.05 32.23 21.07
CA ILE A 244 32.34 33.46 21.43
C ILE A 244 32.74 34.60 20.48
N PHE A 245 31.77 35.18 19.79
CA PHE A 245 31.93 36.34 18.92
C PHE A 245 31.28 37.58 19.53
N PRO A 246 31.76 38.79 19.19
CA PRO A 246 31.08 40.02 19.57
C PRO A 246 29.74 40.13 18.82
N ALA A 247 28.73 40.67 19.48
CA ALA A 247 27.48 41.06 18.84
C ALA A 247 27.67 42.28 17.91
N PRO A 248 26.71 42.55 17.00
CA PRO A 248 26.66 43.80 16.24
C PRO A 248 26.72 45.04 17.15
N GLN A 249 27.22 46.16 16.63
CA GLN A 249 27.42 47.39 17.43
C GLN A 249 26.11 47.92 18.05
N GLU A 250 24.98 47.71 17.39
CA GLU A 250 23.65 48.08 17.88
C GLU A 250 23.10 47.14 18.97
N GLY A 251 23.79 46.04 19.25
CA GLY A 251 23.38 44.96 20.14
C GLY A 251 22.71 43.81 19.40
N ALA A 252 22.89 42.59 19.90
CA ALA A 252 22.21 41.40 19.37
C ALA A 252 20.74 41.35 19.82
N ILE A 253 19.85 40.99 18.90
CA ILE A 253 18.48 40.56 19.23
C ILE A 253 18.45 39.08 19.65
N MET A 254 17.47 38.71 20.47
CA MET A 254 17.20 37.32 20.82
C MET A 254 15.91 36.87 20.13
N PRO A 255 15.98 36.01 19.11
CA PRO A 255 14.80 35.49 18.45
C PRO A 255 14.07 34.49 19.35
N ASP A 256 12.76 34.33 19.16
CA ASP A 256 11.96 33.36 19.92
C ASP A 256 12.25 31.89 19.54
N CYS A 257 12.92 31.65 18.42
CA CYS A 257 13.49 30.34 18.04
C CYS A 257 14.84 30.02 18.70
N ILE A 258 15.39 30.97 19.47
CA ILE A 258 16.60 30.88 20.30
C ILE A 258 17.92 30.76 19.53
N ALA A 259 17.98 29.88 18.52
CA ALA A 259 19.16 29.70 17.69
C ALA A 259 18.75 29.63 16.21
N ILE A 260 19.62 30.15 15.34
CA ILE A 260 19.49 30.07 13.89
C ILE A 260 20.62 29.23 13.32
N GLY A 261 20.34 28.47 12.25
CA GLY A 261 21.30 27.66 11.53
C GLY A 261 21.35 28.06 10.06
N PHE A 262 22.54 28.13 9.48
CA PHE A 262 22.70 28.29 8.04
C PHE A 262 22.47 26.94 7.38
N ASP A 263 21.44 26.89 6.53
CA ASP A 263 21.09 25.71 5.77
C ASP A 263 21.82 25.74 4.42
N GLU A 264 22.68 24.75 4.18
CA GLU A 264 23.50 24.69 2.95
C GLU A 264 22.66 24.45 1.69
N GLU A 265 21.48 23.84 1.82
CA GLU A 265 20.60 23.54 0.67
C GLU A 265 19.84 24.79 0.24
N GLU A 266 19.30 25.53 1.21
CA GLU A 266 18.50 26.74 0.97
C GLU A 266 19.36 28.01 0.85
N GLY A 267 20.63 27.95 1.25
CA GLY A 267 21.57 29.07 1.19
C GLY A 267 21.21 30.25 2.11
N VAL A 268 20.44 30.01 3.17
CA VAL A 268 19.89 31.04 4.06
C VAL A 268 19.88 30.58 5.51
N TYR A 269 19.80 31.54 6.45
CA TYR A 269 19.57 31.23 7.85
C TYR A 269 18.11 30.86 8.09
N LEU A 270 17.92 29.78 8.84
CA LEU A 270 16.64 29.26 9.26
C LEU A 270 16.65 29.09 10.78
N PRO A 271 15.48 29.06 11.45
CA PRO A 271 15.42 28.57 12.82
C PRO A 271 16.18 27.24 12.92
N TYR A 272 17.11 27.12 13.86
CA TYR A 272 18.03 25.97 13.91
C TYR A 272 17.29 24.62 13.89
N ILE A 273 16.11 24.56 14.51
CA ILE A 273 15.31 23.33 14.51
C ILE A 273 14.86 22.89 13.11
N MET A 274 14.74 23.83 12.18
CA MET A 274 14.28 23.57 10.83
C MET A 274 15.46 23.24 9.90
N ALA A 275 16.66 23.76 10.14
CA ALA A 275 17.80 23.52 9.26
C ALA A 275 18.19 22.03 9.18
N SER A 276 18.39 21.54 7.95
CA SER A 276 18.63 20.13 7.64
C SER A 276 20.13 19.86 7.48
N SER A 277 20.80 20.60 6.59
CA SER A 277 22.25 20.55 6.38
C SER A 277 22.92 21.77 6.98
N ILE A 278 23.48 21.61 8.18
CA ILE A 278 23.94 22.73 9.00
C ILE A 278 25.44 22.92 8.87
N SER A 279 25.86 24.11 8.42
CA SER A 279 27.27 24.50 8.38
C SER A 279 27.67 25.46 9.49
N THR A 280 26.70 26.28 9.94
CA THR A 280 26.88 27.34 10.94
C THR A 280 25.66 27.41 11.85
N VAL A 281 25.86 27.53 13.16
CA VAL A 281 24.80 27.76 14.15
C VAL A 281 25.14 28.98 14.99
N ILE A 282 24.18 29.87 15.19
CA ILE A 282 24.34 31.09 15.98
C ILE A 282 23.26 31.14 17.06
N MET A 283 23.68 31.30 18.31
CA MET A 283 22.81 31.55 19.45
C MET A 283 23.27 32.82 20.19
N PRO A 284 22.42 33.85 20.33
CA PRO A 284 22.78 35.05 21.07
C PRO A 284 22.75 34.76 22.58
N LEU A 285 23.86 34.99 23.28
CA LEU A 285 23.98 34.71 24.72
C LEU A 285 23.56 35.90 25.59
N THR A 286 23.92 37.10 25.14
CA THR A 286 23.60 38.42 25.70
C THR A 286 23.47 39.43 24.56
N SER A 287 23.08 40.67 24.86
CA SER A 287 23.10 41.77 23.88
C SER A 287 24.48 42.06 23.27
N GLU A 288 25.57 41.53 23.87
CA GLU A 288 26.95 41.82 23.48
C GLU A 288 27.73 40.60 22.96
N LYS A 289 27.21 39.38 23.13
CA LYS A 289 27.92 38.13 22.83
C LYS A 289 27.06 37.14 22.04
N LEU A 290 27.65 36.61 20.98
CA LEU A 290 27.09 35.52 20.18
C LEU A 290 27.91 34.24 20.41
N LEU A 291 27.22 33.11 20.59
CA LEU A 291 27.81 31.78 20.52
C LEU A 291 27.69 31.28 19.08
N VAL A 292 28.82 31.02 18.42
CA VAL A 292 28.85 30.60 17.02
C VAL A 292 29.55 29.26 16.90
N GLY A 293 28.86 28.30 16.29
CA GLY A 293 29.37 26.97 15.95
C GLY A 293 29.55 26.88 14.45
N VAL A 294 30.73 26.47 13.98
CA VAL A 294 31.04 26.30 12.56
C VAL A 294 31.62 24.93 12.26
N ARG A 295 31.33 24.41 11.07
CA ARG A 295 32.06 23.25 10.54
C ARG A 295 33.52 23.65 10.30
N ALA A 296 34.48 22.76 10.55
CA ALA A 296 35.92 23.06 10.46
C ALA A 296 36.36 23.61 9.07
N SER A 297 35.59 23.35 8.02
CA SER A 297 35.79 23.85 6.66
C SER A 297 35.38 25.33 6.46
N ASN A 298 34.71 25.97 7.42
CA ASN A 298 34.06 27.28 7.25
C ASN A 298 34.41 28.29 8.37
N ILE A 299 35.69 28.69 8.45
CA ILE A 299 36.26 29.40 9.61
C ILE A 299 35.86 30.90 9.66
N ASN A 300 35.48 31.51 8.52
CA ASN A 300 35.11 32.93 8.45
C ASN A 300 33.59 33.10 8.34
N VAL A 301 32.95 33.44 9.45
CA VAL A 301 31.51 33.77 9.50
C VAL A 301 31.31 35.28 9.45
N ASP A 302 30.51 35.75 8.51
CA ASP A 302 30.01 37.13 8.51
C ASP A 302 28.78 37.22 9.42
N LEU A 303 28.88 38.02 10.48
CA LEU A 303 27.82 38.24 11.47
C LEU A 303 27.13 39.60 11.29
N SER A 304 27.46 40.36 10.25
CA SER A 304 26.95 41.71 10.02
C SER A 304 25.42 41.74 9.87
N ARG A 305 24.83 40.68 9.31
CA ARG A 305 23.39 40.53 9.06
C ARG A 305 22.65 39.74 10.14
N PHE A 306 23.31 39.37 11.23
CA PHE A 306 22.73 38.52 12.27
C PHE A 306 21.35 38.99 12.74
N ASN A 307 21.16 40.30 12.99
CA ASN A 307 19.89 40.82 13.47
C ASN A 307 18.78 40.73 12.41
N ASP A 308 19.08 40.93 11.13
CA ASP A 308 18.13 40.73 10.04
C ASP A 308 17.70 39.25 9.98
N ASP A 309 18.67 38.34 9.91
CA ASP A 309 18.44 36.90 9.82
C ASP A 309 17.68 36.36 11.04
N ALA A 310 18.05 36.78 12.25
CA ALA A 310 17.36 36.43 13.48
C ALA A 310 15.92 36.97 13.53
N SER A 311 15.68 38.18 12.98
CA SER A 311 14.34 38.76 12.93
C SER A 311 13.43 38.02 11.95
N GLU A 312 13.95 37.64 10.79
CA GLU A 312 13.25 36.82 9.78
C GLU A 312 12.94 35.41 10.31
N CYS A 313 13.83 34.86 11.15
CA CYS A 313 13.67 33.58 11.83
C CYS A 313 12.81 33.63 13.10
N SER A 314 12.38 34.81 13.55
CA SER A 314 11.47 34.95 14.68
C SER A 314 10.03 34.66 14.24
N ASP A 315 9.22 34.00 15.06
CA ASP A 315 7.84 33.64 14.73
C ASP A 315 6.84 34.72 15.17
N GLU A 316 6.76 34.99 16.48
CA GLU A 316 5.84 35.99 17.05
C GLU A 316 6.57 37.22 17.57
N LEU A 317 7.79 37.03 18.08
CA LEU A 317 8.54 38.09 18.75
C LEU A 317 10.06 37.88 18.72
N PHE A 318 10.78 38.97 18.93
CA PHE A 318 12.14 38.95 19.45
C PHE A 318 12.26 39.93 20.62
N ILE A 319 13.33 39.79 21.42
CA ILE A 319 13.66 40.76 22.48
C ILE A 319 15.02 41.39 22.27
N ALA A 320 15.23 42.57 22.82
CA ALA A 320 16.51 43.25 22.79
C ALA A 320 16.69 44.18 24.01
N ALA A 321 17.95 44.50 24.31
CA ALA A 321 18.32 45.48 25.34
C ALA A 321 18.20 46.93 24.85
N SER A 322 18.25 47.15 23.54
CA SER A 322 18.18 48.46 22.88
C SER A 322 16.82 48.68 22.23
N SER A 323 16.40 49.94 22.11
CA SER A 323 15.20 50.34 21.35
C SER A 323 15.45 50.47 19.84
N ALA A 324 16.71 50.37 19.38
CA ALA A 324 17.11 50.70 18.01
C ALA A 324 16.59 49.75 16.91
N HIS A 325 16.04 48.58 17.29
CA HIS A 325 15.70 47.50 16.34
C HIS A 325 14.25 47.55 15.82
N GLU A 326 13.57 48.69 15.91
CA GLU A 326 12.15 48.78 15.50
C GLU A 326 11.92 48.44 14.02
N TYR A 327 12.89 48.74 13.16
CA TYR A 327 12.83 48.47 11.72
C TYR A 327 12.77 46.97 11.37
N LEU A 328 13.24 46.09 12.26
CA LEU A 328 13.28 44.63 12.07
C LEU A 328 11.93 43.95 12.32
N ARG A 329 10.97 44.63 12.96
CA ARG A 329 9.66 44.05 13.31
C ARG A 329 8.88 43.52 12.11
N LYS A 330 9.07 44.13 10.94
CA LYS A 330 8.36 43.76 9.71
C LYS A 330 8.78 42.37 9.20
N ASN A 331 9.98 41.92 9.54
CA ASN A 331 10.57 40.66 9.09
C ASN A 331 10.05 39.44 9.90
N ILE A 332 9.49 39.67 11.10
CA ILE A 332 9.01 38.62 12.01
C ILE A 332 7.99 37.71 11.30
N GLY A 333 8.31 36.43 11.18
CA GLY A 333 7.45 35.38 10.61
C GLY A 333 7.68 35.07 9.13
N GLU A 334 8.61 35.76 8.45
CA GLU A 334 8.84 35.55 7.01
C GLU A 334 9.38 34.16 6.67
N ARG A 335 10.36 33.64 7.43
CA ARG A 335 10.97 32.31 7.18
C ARG A 335 10.03 31.16 7.57
N TRP A 336 9.15 31.40 8.54
CA TRP A 336 8.17 30.41 8.99
C TRP A 336 7.07 30.17 7.97
N LYS A 337 6.61 31.22 7.27
CA LYS A 337 5.53 31.12 6.28
C LYS A 337 5.94 30.26 5.07
N ASN A 338 7.13 30.50 4.51
CA ASN A 338 7.58 29.81 3.29
C ASN A 338 7.83 28.31 3.53
N ARG A 339 8.31 27.93 4.72
CA ARG A 339 8.68 26.54 5.00
C ARG A 339 7.52 25.66 5.45
N MET A 340 6.45 26.24 5.98
CA MET A 340 5.20 25.51 6.25
C MET A 340 4.54 24.98 4.96
N ASP A 341 4.70 25.68 3.84
CA ASP A 341 4.17 25.21 2.56
C ASP A 341 5.06 24.10 1.95
N ASN A 342 6.39 24.19 2.12
CA ASN A 342 7.33 23.16 1.64
C ASN A 342 7.29 21.87 2.47
N ILE A 343 7.28 21.91 3.81
CA ILE A 343 7.25 20.69 4.65
C ILE A 343 5.97 19.86 4.40
N VAL A 344 4.84 20.53 4.12
CA VAL A 344 3.58 19.86 3.80
C VAL A 344 3.66 19.22 2.41
N HIS A 345 4.24 19.90 1.41
CA HIS A 345 4.50 19.30 0.10
C HIS A 345 5.46 18.12 0.21
N ASP A 346 6.63 18.29 0.83
CA ASP A 346 7.63 17.23 0.94
C ASP A 346 7.09 16.00 1.69
N THR A 347 6.30 16.17 2.76
CA THR A 347 5.72 15.04 3.50
C THR A 347 4.63 14.32 2.69
N LEU A 348 3.83 15.06 1.92
CA LEU A 348 2.84 14.48 1.00
C LEU A 348 3.54 13.81 -0.18
N ASP A 349 4.59 14.39 -0.73
CA ASP A 349 5.39 13.85 -1.83
C ASP A 349 6.13 12.59 -1.37
N THR A 350 6.72 12.55 -0.16
CA THR A 350 7.35 11.31 0.36
C THR A 350 6.33 10.18 0.58
N LEU A 351 5.06 10.51 0.86
CA LEU A 351 3.95 9.55 0.93
C LEU A 351 3.45 9.15 -0.48
N CYS A 352 3.56 10.04 -1.46
CA CYS A 352 3.14 9.84 -2.85
C CYS A 352 4.22 9.21 -3.76
N GLU A 353 5.51 9.31 -3.40
CA GLU A 353 6.66 8.89 -4.22
C GLU A 353 6.78 7.36 -4.38
N HIS A 354 5.87 6.57 -3.79
CA HIS A 354 5.72 5.15 -4.14
C HIS A 354 4.87 4.90 -5.40
N LYS A 355 4.47 5.96 -6.13
CA LYS A 355 3.71 5.84 -7.39
C LYS A 355 4.59 6.15 -8.60
N GLY A 356 5.27 5.12 -9.08
CA GLY A 356 5.78 5.05 -10.45
C GLY A 356 5.04 3.94 -11.21
N TYR A 357 3.77 4.19 -11.57
CA TYR A 357 3.07 3.37 -12.56
C TYR A 357 3.56 3.79 -13.94
N ASP A 358 4.65 3.16 -14.38
CA ASP A 358 5.06 3.24 -15.77
C ASP A 358 4.18 2.34 -16.63
N ASN A 359 3.82 2.90 -17.79
CA ASN A 359 3.01 2.28 -18.83
C ASN A 359 3.47 0.85 -19.15
N LEU A 360 2.49 0.01 -19.49
CA LEU A 360 2.68 -1.33 -20.07
C LEU A 360 3.76 -1.29 -21.16
N ASN A 361 4.98 -1.67 -20.79
CA ASN A 361 6.03 -1.92 -21.74
C ASN A 361 5.68 -3.23 -22.44
N VAL A 362 5.14 -3.09 -23.65
CA VAL A 362 5.13 -4.17 -24.64
C VAL A 362 6.57 -4.68 -24.75
N PRO A 363 6.85 -5.96 -24.45
CA PRO A 363 8.21 -6.48 -24.55
C PRO A 363 8.74 -6.31 -25.98
N GLU A 364 10.01 -5.93 -26.09
CA GLU A 364 10.74 -5.91 -27.36
C GLU A 364 10.57 -7.22 -28.13
N SER A 365 10.46 -7.10 -29.46
CA SER A 365 10.21 -8.19 -30.40
C SER A 365 10.99 -9.46 -30.07
N ILE A 366 10.28 -10.48 -29.62
CA ILE A 366 10.83 -11.82 -29.43
C ILE A 366 11.13 -12.39 -30.82
N SER A 367 12.39 -12.75 -31.06
CA SER A 367 12.77 -13.58 -32.21
C SER A 367 12.01 -14.90 -32.14
N CYS A 368 10.95 -15.04 -32.92
CA CYS A 368 10.04 -16.18 -32.85
C CYS A 368 10.76 -17.47 -33.30
N PRO A 369 10.83 -18.52 -32.46
CA PRO A 369 11.36 -19.82 -32.88
C PRO A 369 10.47 -20.39 -33.98
N SER A 370 11.07 -21.01 -35.01
CA SER A 370 10.28 -21.78 -35.99
C SER A 370 9.57 -22.93 -35.28
N PHE A 371 8.24 -22.97 -35.32
CA PHE A 371 7.43 -24.05 -34.76
C PHE A 371 6.55 -24.69 -35.85
N SER A 372 6.12 -25.94 -35.62
CA SER A 372 5.25 -26.69 -36.52
C SER A 372 4.06 -27.23 -35.74
N TYR A 373 2.89 -27.20 -36.36
CA TYR A 373 1.64 -27.70 -35.78
C TYR A 373 0.80 -28.42 -36.82
N GLN A 374 -0.12 -29.27 -36.37
CA GLN A 374 -1.03 -30.02 -37.23
C GLN A 374 -2.40 -29.34 -37.30
N ILE A 375 -3.04 -29.33 -38.48
CA ILE A 375 -4.47 -29.06 -38.61
C ILE A 375 -5.15 -30.36 -39.03
N ALA A 376 -6.16 -30.80 -38.26
CA ALA A 376 -6.87 -32.06 -38.49
C ALA A 376 -8.38 -31.81 -38.64
N PHE A 377 -9.00 -32.54 -39.56
CA PHE A 377 -10.45 -32.51 -39.81
C PHE A 377 -10.99 -33.92 -39.64
N ASN A 378 -11.67 -34.19 -38.52
CA ASN A 378 -12.19 -35.51 -38.17
C ASN A 378 -13.63 -35.65 -38.67
N ASP A 379 -13.91 -36.78 -39.33
CA ASP A 379 -15.24 -37.11 -39.88
C ASP A 379 -15.80 -36.00 -40.79
N TRP A 380 -14.94 -35.40 -41.61
CA TRP A 380 -15.25 -34.25 -42.49
C TRP A 380 -15.63 -34.68 -43.91
N VAL A 381 -16.64 -34.01 -44.49
CA VAL A 381 -17.21 -34.35 -45.81
C VAL A 381 -17.33 -33.15 -46.78
N SER A 382 -16.85 -31.95 -46.42
CA SER A 382 -16.91 -30.73 -47.27
C SER A 382 -15.63 -30.48 -48.06
N ASP A 383 -15.77 -29.87 -49.24
CA ASP A 383 -14.69 -29.48 -50.16
C ASP A 383 -13.94 -28.19 -49.73
N ASP A 384 -14.39 -27.51 -48.67
CA ASP A 384 -13.86 -26.19 -48.24
C ASP A 384 -12.60 -26.29 -47.36
N ILE A 385 -12.05 -27.50 -47.18
CA ILE A 385 -10.90 -27.77 -46.28
C ILE A 385 -9.71 -26.87 -46.61
N GLU A 386 -9.39 -26.70 -47.89
CA GLU A 386 -8.23 -25.93 -48.33
C GLU A 386 -8.38 -24.45 -47.94
N HIS A 387 -9.56 -23.87 -48.17
CA HIS A 387 -9.85 -22.50 -47.79
C HIS A 387 -9.83 -22.29 -46.26
N ILE A 388 -10.44 -23.21 -45.49
CA ILE A 388 -10.42 -23.14 -44.02
C ILE A 388 -8.99 -23.23 -43.50
N ASN A 389 -8.18 -24.14 -44.07
CA ASN A 389 -6.79 -24.31 -43.73
C ASN A 389 -5.98 -23.02 -44.01
N GLU A 390 -6.18 -22.38 -45.16
CA GLU A 390 -5.56 -21.09 -45.49
C GLU A 390 -5.93 -19.99 -44.49
N VAL A 391 -7.21 -19.87 -44.11
CA VAL A 391 -7.69 -18.89 -43.13
C VAL A 391 -7.02 -19.12 -41.78
N VAL A 392 -7.03 -20.36 -41.28
CA VAL A 392 -6.43 -20.72 -39.98
C VAL A 392 -4.92 -20.47 -40.00
N GLN A 393 -4.22 -20.89 -41.05
CA GLN A 393 -2.79 -20.62 -41.20
C GLN A 393 -2.48 -19.12 -41.26
N GLY A 394 -3.30 -18.34 -41.94
CA GLY A 394 -3.17 -16.88 -42.00
C GLY A 394 -3.29 -16.23 -40.62
N VAL A 395 -4.27 -16.66 -39.81
CA VAL A 395 -4.45 -16.16 -38.44
C VAL A 395 -3.27 -16.55 -37.55
N VAL A 396 -2.87 -17.83 -37.56
CA VAL A 396 -1.73 -18.33 -36.76
C VAL A 396 -0.43 -17.62 -37.15
N ALA A 397 -0.17 -17.47 -38.45
CA ALA A 397 1.02 -16.79 -38.95
C ALA A 397 1.07 -15.32 -38.52
N LYS A 398 -0.06 -14.62 -38.58
CA LYS A 398 -0.14 -13.22 -38.14
C LYS A 398 0.07 -13.08 -36.63
N LEU A 399 -0.59 -13.91 -35.83
CA LEU A 399 -0.44 -13.88 -34.37
C LEU A 399 0.94 -14.34 -33.89
N SER A 400 1.59 -15.26 -34.59
CA SER A 400 2.95 -15.71 -34.25
C SER A 400 4.01 -14.60 -34.32
N GLN A 401 3.69 -13.45 -34.91
CA GLN A 401 4.57 -12.27 -34.92
C GLN A 401 4.65 -11.60 -33.54
N TRP A 402 3.65 -11.82 -32.69
CA TRP A 402 3.52 -11.19 -31.37
C TRP A 402 3.42 -12.21 -30.23
N LEU A 403 2.97 -13.42 -30.54
CA LEU A 403 2.78 -14.50 -29.57
C LEU A 403 3.81 -15.62 -29.78
N ASP A 404 4.41 -16.09 -28.67
CA ASP A 404 5.14 -17.36 -28.69
C ASP A 404 4.14 -18.52 -28.71
N LEU A 405 4.01 -19.14 -29.88
CA LEU A 405 3.12 -20.28 -30.14
C LEU A 405 3.88 -21.61 -30.25
N SER A 406 5.13 -21.68 -29.77
CA SER A 406 5.99 -22.87 -29.86
C SER A 406 5.41 -24.13 -29.21
N ARG A 407 4.45 -23.97 -28.30
CA ARG A 407 3.70 -25.04 -27.63
C ARG A 407 2.42 -25.46 -28.33
N LEU A 408 2.10 -24.93 -29.50
CA LEU A 408 0.95 -25.40 -30.28
C LEU A 408 1.25 -26.83 -30.81
N ASP A 409 0.44 -27.81 -30.41
CA ASP A 409 0.46 -29.18 -30.97
C ASP A 409 -0.32 -29.22 -32.28
N GLY A 410 -1.52 -28.63 -32.27
CA GLY A 410 -2.37 -28.54 -33.44
C GLY A 410 -3.81 -28.12 -33.15
N ILE A 411 -4.58 -27.97 -34.21
CA ILE A 411 -5.99 -27.55 -34.20
C ILE A 411 -6.81 -28.66 -34.86
N THR A 412 -7.82 -29.16 -34.16
CA THR A 412 -8.70 -30.24 -34.64
C THR A 412 -10.12 -29.72 -34.77
N TYR A 413 -10.72 -29.90 -35.96
CA TYR A 413 -12.15 -29.66 -36.18
C TYR A 413 -12.86 -31.01 -36.29
N ALA A 414 -13.96 -31.20 -35.53
CA ALA A 414 -14.68 -32.46 -35.49
C ALA A 414 -16.20 -32.27 -35.52
N SER A 415 -16.90 -33.17 -36.21
CA SER A 415 -18.36 -33.25 -36.16
C SER A 415 -18.87 -33.74 -34.80
N ASN A 416 -18.12 -34.64 -34.15
CA ASN A 416 -18.35 -35.07 -32.79
C ASN A 416 -17.24 -34.54 -31.87
N PHE A 417 -17.49 -33.36 -31.30
CA PHE A 417 -16.53 -32.63 -30.48
C PHE A 417 -16.10 -33.39 -29.21
N GLU A 418 -17.04 -33.97 -28.47
CA GLU A 418 -16.71 -34.71 -27.23
C GLU A 418 -15.88 -35.96 -27.51
N LYS A 419 -16.27 -36.74 -28.53
CA LYS A 419 -15.49 -37.90 -28.95
C LYS A 419 -14.08 -37.49 -29.39
N ALA A 420 -13.93 -36.38 -30.09
CA ALA A 420 -12.61 -35.89 -30.50
C ALA A 420 -11.73 -35.50 -29.30
N LEU A 421 -12.30 -34.96 -28.22
CA LEU A 421 -11.56 -34.72 -26.98
C LEU A 421 -11.10 -36.01 -26.30
N GLU A 422 -11.97 -37.03 -26.27
CA GLU A 422 -11.67 -38.35 -25.69
C GLU A 422 -10.61 -39.14 -26.48
N ASP A 423 -10.67 -39.07 -27.82
CA ASP A 423 -9.79 -39.83 -28.72
C ASP A 423 -8.36 -39.24 -28.82
N ILE A 424 -8.13 -38.01 -28.34
CA ILE A 424 -6.80 -37.37 -28.40
C ILE A 424 -5.84 -38.06 -27.41
N GLU A 425 -4.78 -38.65 -27.95
CA GLU A 425 -3.70 -39.20 -27.13
C GLU A 425 -2.91 -38.09 -26.42
N ARG A 426 -3.03 -38.07 -25.09
CA ARG A 426 -2.41 -37.05 -24.23
C ARG A 426 -0.96 -37.36 -23.84
N SER A 427 -0.58 -38.63 -23.89
CA SER A 427 0.80 -39.13 -23.69
C SER A 427 1.46 -38.73 -22.36
N PHE A 428 0.68 -38.61 -21.27
CA PHE A 428 1.20 -38.42 -19.91
C PHE A 428 1.44 -39.75 -19.22
N ASP A 429 2.50 -39.83 -18.40
CA ASP A 429 2.83 -41.02 -17.64
C ASP A 429 1.93 -41.17 -16.40
N GLY A 430 1.77 -42.39 -15.86
CA GLY A 430 0.90 -42.64 -14.70
C GLY A 430 1.34 -41.95 -13.38
N ASN A 431 2.56 -41.40 -13.35
CA ASN A 431 3.08 -40.60 -12.24
C ASN A 431 2.87 -39.08 -12.46
N GLU A 432 2.33 -38.67 -13.61
CA GLU A 432 1.99 -37.29 -13.93
C GLU A 432 0.46 -37.15 -13.76
N THR A 433 0.03 -36.12 -13.04
CA THR A 433 -1.40 -35.76 -12.95
C THR A 433 -1.59 -34.44 -13.69
N PRO A 434 -1.58 -34.44 -15.04
CA PRO A 434 -1.94 -33.25 -15.78
C PRO A 434 -3.37 -32.85 -15.41
N GLU A 435 -3.73 -31.59 -15.62
CA GLU A 435 -5.13 -31.17 -15.54
C GLU A 435 -5.98 -32.09 -16.42
N SER A 436 -6.86 -32.90 -15.82
CA SER A 436 -7.57 -33.96 -16.52
C SER A 436 -8.59 -33.40 -17.50
N GLU A 437 -9.17 -32.25 -17.19
CA GLU A 437 -10.21 -31.60 -17.99
C GLU A 437 -9.62 -30.56 -18.94
N ALA A 438 -10.22 -30.42 -20.12
CA ALA A 438 -9.87 -29.37 -21.07
C ALA A 438 -10.23 -27.97 -20.54
N ASP A 439 -9.61 -26.95 -21.10
CA ASP A 439 -10.02 -25.55 -20.95
C ASP A 439 -11.14 -25.27 -21.97
N TYR A 440 -12.40 -25.34 -21.53
CA TYR A 440 -13.55 -25.05 -22.38
C TYR A 440 -13.72 -23.53 -22.54
N LEU A 441 -13.51 -23.02 -23.76
CA LEU A 441 -13.67 -21.59 -24.07
C LEU A 441 -15.14 -21.23 -24.36
N ALA A 442 -15.84 -22.12 -25.06
CA ALA A 442 -17.25 -22.00 -25.42
C ALA A 442 -17.84 -23.40 -25.68
N GLN A 443 -19.15 -23.48 -25.92
CA GLN A 443 -19.78 -24.73 -26.33
C GLN A 443 -19.16 -25.25 -27.63
N GLY A 444 -18.46 -26.39 -27.56
CA GLY A 444 -17.80 -26.97 -28.72
C GLY A 444 -16.45 -26.34 -29.07
N GLY A 445 -15.81 -25.60 -28.15
CA GLY A 445 -14.44 -25.11 -28.31
C GLY A 445 -13.63 -25.30 -27.04
N ALA A 446 -12.53 -26.05 -27.12
CA ALA A 446 -11.69 -26.35 -25.95
C ALA A 446 -10.20 -26.44 -26.29
N ALA A 447 -9.34 -26.17 -25.31
CA ALA A 447 -7.90 -26.38 -25.37
C ALA A 447 -7.47 -27.48 -24.39
N LEU A 448 -6.73 -28.47 -24.87
CA LEU A 448 -6.31 -29.64 -24.10
C LEU A 448 -4.79 -29.70 -23.98
N LEU A 449 -4.29 -29.91 -22.77
CA LEU A 449 -2.86 -30.18 -22.55
C LEU A 449 -2.50 -31.58 -23.02
N VAL A 450 -1.43 -31.67 -23.80
CA VAL A 450 -0.83 -32.93 -24.30
C VAL A 450 0.68 -32.90 -24.10
N LYS A 451 1.33 -34.06 -24.03
CA LYS A 451 2.78 -34.18 -23.96
C LYS A 451 3.34 -34.67 -25.30
N ARG A 452 4.34 -33.98 -25.83
CA ARG A 452 5.08 -34.36 -27.04
C ARG A 452 6.56 -34.17 -26.79
N ASP A 453 7.36 -35.20 -27.03
CA ASP A 453 8.81 -35.18 -26.82
C ASP A 453 9.21 -34.67 -25.42
N GLY A 454 8.46 -35.07 -24.38
CA GLY A 454 8.69 -34.66 -23.00
C GLY A 454 8.23 -33.24 -22.65
N LYS A 455 7.69 -32.47 -23.60
CA LYS A 455 7.22 -31.08 -23.38
C LYS A 455 5.70 -30.99 -23.39
N ILE A 456 5.14 -30.16 -22.52
CA ILE A 456 3.73 -29.75 -22.60
C ILE A 456 3.51 -28.97 -23.89
N LYS A 457 2.49 -29.38 -24.63
CA LYS A 457 1.87 -28.66 -25.74
C LYS A 457 0.36 -28.53 -25.53
N VAL A 458 -0.26 -27.71 -26.36
CA VAL A 458 -1.70 -27.44 -26.36
C VAL A 458 -2.30 -27.92 -27.67
N ARG A 459 -3.31 -28.79 -27.57
CA ARG A 459 -4.17 -29.22 -28.69
C ARG A 459 -5.49 -28.48 -28.61
N ILE A 460 -5.80 -27.70 -29.63
CA ILE A 460 -7.07 -26.95 -29.72
C ILE A 460 -8.08 -27.84 -30.46
N VAL A 461 -9.30 -27.91 -29.95
CA VAL A 461 -10.40 -28.70 -30.52
C VAL A 461 -11.62 -27.81 -30.69
N PHE A 462 -12.21 -27.86 -31.89
CA PHE A 462 -13.43 -27.15 -32.23
C PHE A 462 -14.46 -28.08 -32.85
N HIS A 463 -15.73 -27.80 -32.60
CA HIS A 463 -16.82 -28.36 -33.37
C HIS A 463 -16.75 -27.85 -34.82
N GLN A 464 -17.12 -28.69 -35.79
CA GLN A 464 -17.03 -28.39 -37.24
C GLN A 464 -17.71 -27.08 -37.65
N ASN A 465 -18.77 -26.67 -36.93
CA ASN A 465 -19.50 -25.44 -37.21
C ASN A 465 -18.60 -24.20 -37.13
N TYR A 466 -17.56 -24.20 -36.29
CA TYR A 466 -16.61 -23.09 -36.21
C TYR A 466 -15.72 -23.01 -37.47
N ALA A 467 -15.33 -24.15 -38.03
CA ALA A 467 -14.61 -24.17 -39.30
C ALA A 467 -15.50 -23.67 -40.46
N HIS A 468 -16.76 -24.09 -40.50
CA HIS A 468 -17.72 -23.55 -41.47
C HIS A 468 -17.96 -22.05 -41.30
N ALA A 469 -18.01 -21.56 -40.06
CA ALA A 469 -18.16 -20.14 -39.77
C ALA A 469 -16.94 -19.31 -40.23
N LEU A 470 -15.72 -19.83 -40.10
CA LEU A 470 -14.50 -19.16 -40.60
C LEU A 470 -14.53 -18.95 -42.12
N ALA A 471 -15.04 -19.93 -42.87
CA ALA A 471 -15.16 -19.89 -44.33
C ALA A 471 -16.48 -19.26 -44.83
N GLY A 472 -17.45 -19.02 -43.93
CA GLY A 472 -18.78 -18.55 -44.26
C GLY A 472 -18.86 -17.05 -44.57
N GLU A 473 -19.95 -16.65 -45.24
CA GLU A 473 -20.25 -15.24 -45.53
C GLU A 473 -20.91 -14.50 -44.36
N ASP A 474 -21.44 -15.23 -43.37
CA ASP A 474 -22.05 -14.65 -42.18
C ASP A 474 -20.97 -14.00 -41.31
N LEU A 475 -20.96 -12.66 -41.31
CA LEU A 475 -19.97 -11.85 -40.61
C LEU A 475 -19.96 -12.15 -39.10
N GLN A 476 -21.14 -12.31 -38.49
CA GLN A 476 -21.29 -12.49 -37.05
C GLN A 476 -20.72 -13.84 -36.61
N ASN A 477 -21.10 -14.91 -37.29
CA ASN A 477 -20.57 -16.25 -37.02
C ASN A 477 -19.06 -16.33 -37.25
N ARG A 478 -18.58 -15.67 -38.32
CA ARG A 478 -17.15 -15.61 -38.62
C ARG A 478 -16.37 -14.87 -37.54
N GLU A 479 -16.87 -13.74 -37.06
CA GLU A 479 -16.24 -12.99 -35.97
C GLU A 479 -16.15 -13.80 -34.68
N VAL A 480 -17.21 -14.52 -34.30
CA VAL A 480 -17.18 -15.44 -33.14
C VAL A 480 -16.14 -16.54 -33.33
N ALA A 481 -16.07 -17.15 -34.52
CA ALA A 481 -15.10 -18.21 -34.79
C ALA A 481 -13.65 -17.69 -34.80
N ILE A 482 -13.42 -16.48 -35.30
CA ILE A 482 -12.12 -15.80 -35.21
C ILE A 482 -11.78 -15.54 -33.75
N HIS A 483 -12.69 -14.98 -32.96
CA HIS A 483 -12.48 -14.70 -31.54
C HIS A 483 -12.01 -15.96 -30.81
N LEU A 484 -12.75 -17.07 -30.94
CA LEU A 484 -12.41 -18.32 -30.25
C LEU A 484 -11.08 -18.92 -30.71
N LEU A 485 -10.75 -18.83 -31.99
CA LEU A 485 -9.43 -19.22 -32.50
C LEU A 485 -8.32 -18.37 -31.87
N VAL A 486 -8.49 -17.05 -31.82
CA VAL A 486 -7.54 -16.12 -31.22
C VAL A 486 -7.39 -16.39 -29.71
N SER A 487 -8.49 -16.51 -28.95
CA SER A 487 -8.46 -16.85 -27.53
C SER A 487 -7.72 -18.17 -27.27
N SER A 488 -7.95 -19.18 -28.12
CA SER A 488 -7.27 -20.48 -27.98
C SER A 488 -5.76 -20.38 -28.22
N LEU A 489 -5.32 -19.51 -29.13
CA LEU A 489 -3.89 -19.23 -29.36
C LEU A 489 -3.28 -18.43 -28.20
N PHE A 490 -4.04 -17.54 -27.56
CA PHE A 490 -3.59 -16.91 -26.32
C PHE A 490 -3.40 -17.93 -25.19
N ILE A 491 -4.24 -18.98 -25.09
CA ILE A 491 -3.98 -20.07 -24.13
C ILE A 491 -2.62 -20.73 -24.41
N VAL A 492 -2.28 -21.00 -25.68
CA VAL A 492 -0.96 -21.56 -26.05
C VAL A 492 0.16 -20.66 -25.53
N HIS A 493 0.04 -19.36 -25.77
CA HIS A 493 1.01 -18.37 -25.34
C HIS A 493 1.15 -18.32 -23.81
N THR A 494 0.02 -18.28 -23.10
CA THR A 494 -0.04 -18.26 -21.64
C THR A 494 0.59 -19.52 -21.03
N ILE A 495 0.32 -20.70 -21.57
CA ILE A 495 0.95 -21.96 -21.14
C ILE A 495 2.46 -21.91 -21.34
N ASN A 496 2.91 -21.38 -22.49
CA ASN A 496 4.33 -21.21 -22.73
C ASN A 496 4.98 -20.25 -21.72
N HIS A 497 4.31 -19.16 -21.40
CA HIS A 497 4.79 -18.20 -20.42
C HIS A 497 4.86 -18.80 -19.00
N PHE A 498 3.83 -19.53 -18.56
CA PHE A 498 3.86 -20.25 -17.28
C PHE A 498 5.05 -21.20 -17.19
N GLU A 499 5.30 -21.99 -18.22
CA GLU A 499 6.40 -22.95 -18.23
C GLU A 499 7.78 -22.29 -18.39
N TYR A 500 7.84 -21.07 -18.94
CA TYR A 500 9.06 -20.29 -18.99
C TYR A 500 9.42 -19.72 -17.61
N VAL A 501 8.43 -19.15 -16.90
CA VAL A 501 8.61 -18.54 -15.57
C VAL A 501 8.75 -19.61 -14.48
N LEU A 502 7.94 -20.67 -14.54
CA LEU A 502 7.89 -21.77 -13.60
C LEU A 502 8.04 -23.11 -14.34
N PRO A 503 9.27 -23.53 -14.67
CA PRO A 503 9.51 -24.79 -15.38
C PRO A 503 8.88 -25.99 -14.68
N GLU A 504 8.23 -26.86 -15.46
CA GLU A 504 7.59 -28.11 -15.02
C GLU A 504 6.40 -27.93 -14.04
N PHE A 505 5.99 -26.69 -13.74
CA PHE A 505 4.92 -26.42 -12.78
C PHE A 505 3.58 -27.06 -13.14
N LEU A 506 3.25 -27.15 -14.44
CA LEU A 506 2.02 -27.78 -14.89
C LEU A 506 2.12 -29.31 -14.99
N LEU A 507 3.34 -29.87 -14.99
CA LEU A 507 3.61 -31.32 -14.98
C LEU A 507 3.76 -31.89 -13.57
N GLU A 508 4.16 -31.06 -12.60
CA GLU A 508 4.40 -31.52 -11.24
C GLU A 508 3.13 -32.09 -10.61
N PRO A 509 3.17 -33.33 -10.08
CA PRO A 509 2.02 -33.94 -9.43
C PRO A 509 1.59 -33.15 -8.20
N VAL A 510 0.30 -32.81 -8.14
CA VAL A 510 -0.27 -32.11 -6.98
C VAL A 510 -0.57 -33.13 -5.89
N MET A 511 0.32 -33.22 -4.91
CA MET A 511 0.16 -34.13 -3.79
C MET A 511 -0.91 -33.61 -2.83
N MET A 512 -1.83 -34.49 -2.39
CA MET A 512 -2.95 -34.12 -1.50
C MET A 512 -2.50 -33.56 -0.14
N ASN A 513 -1.25 -33.82 0.26
CA ASN A 513 -0.67 -33.26 1.48
C ASN A 513 -0.16 -31.81 1.32
N ASN A 514 -0.08 -31.29 0.09
CA ASN A 514 0.33 -29.93 -0.20
C ASN A 514 -0.90 -29.02 -0.34
N HIS A 515 -1.36 -28.47 0.79
CA HIS A 515 -2.57 -27.67 0.86
C HIS A 515 -2.60 -26.49 -0.14
N PRO A 516 -1.57 -25.62 -0.22
CA PRO A 516 -1.55 -24.52 -1.19
C PRO A 516 -1.65 -24.98 -2.66
N ALA A 517 -0.96 -26.07 -3.02
CA ALA A 517 -1.00 -26.58 -4.38
C ALA A 517 -2.37 -27.18 -4.74
N VAL A 518 -3.00 -27.90 -3.79
CA VAL A 518 -4.35 -28.45 -3.95
C VAL A 518 -5.36 -27.33 -4.15
N MET A 519 -5.33 -26.29 -3.31
CA MET A 519 -6.23 -25.13 -3.43
C MET A 519 -6.05 -24.39 -4.77
N HIS A 520 -4.81 -24.28 -5.23
CA HIS A 520 -4.50 -23.59 -6.48
C HIS A 520 -5.06 -24.30 -7.72
N CYS A 521 -5.36 -25.61 -7.64
CA CYS A 521 -6.03 -26.31 -8.74
C CYS A 521 -7.38 -25.68 -9.12
N ALA A 522 -8.11 -25.08 -8.18
CA ALA A 522 -9.35 -24.35 -8.50
C ALA A 522 -9.09 -23.00 -9.19
N MET A 523 -7.93 -22.38 -8.97
CA MET A 523 -7.62 -21.03 -9.46
C MET A 523 -6.87 -21.03 -10.80
N ARG A 524 -6.10 -22.09 -11.09
CA ARG A 524 -5.16 -22.14 -12.21
C ARG A 524 -5.81 -21.88 -13.58
N LYS A 525 -6.99 -22.45 -13.83
CA LYS A 525 -7.77 -22.21 -15.06
C LYS A 525 -8.36 -20.79 -15.12
N ALA A 526 -8.74 -20.23 -13.98
CA ALA A 526 -9.27 -18.88 -13.91
C ALA A 526 -8.21 -17.83 -14.28
N LEU A 527 -6.95 -18.03 -13.87
CA LEU A 527 -5.82 -17.19 -14.30
C LEU A 527 -5.67 -17.14 -15.83
N ARG A 528 -5.75 -18.31 -16.48
CA ARG A 528 -5.70 -18.40 -17.96
C ARG A 528 -6.95 -17.79 -18.58
N ALA A 529 -8.12 -18.05 -17.99
CA ALA A 529 -9.41 -17.53 -18.45
C ALA A 529 -9.48 -16.01 -18.49
N TYR A 530 -8.97 -15.37 -17.44
CA TYR A 530 -8.80 -13.93 -17.41
C TYR A 530 -7.92 -13.45 -18.57
N TYR A 531 -6.70 -13.99 -18.70
CA TYR A 531 -5.73 -13.45 -19.64
C TYR A 531 -6.15 -13.65 -21.10
N TYR A 532 -6.61 -14.85 -21.48
CA TYR A 532 -7.01 -15.06 -22.87
C TYR A 532 -8.21 -14.18 -23.24
N ALA A 533 -9.17 -13.99 -22.31
CA ALA A 533 -10.35 -13.19 -22.58
C ALA A 533 -10.01 -11.71 -22.67
N PHE A 534 -9.11 -11.23 -21.81
CA PHE A 534 -8.56 -9.88 -21.86
C PHE A 534 -7.82 -9.62 -23.18
N ALA A 535 -6.87 -10.49 -23.53
CA ALA A 535 -6.01 -10.29 -24.68
C ALA A 535 -6.73 -10.50 -26.03
N SER A 536 -7.80 -11.30 -26.05
CA SER A 536 -8.61 -11.51 -27.25
C SER A 536 -9.84 -10.59 -27.34
N ALA A 537 -10.06 -9.71 -26.36
CA ALA A 537 -11.33 -8.99 -26.22
C ALA A 537 -11.73 -8.18 -27.47
N GLU A 538 -10.77 -7.49 -28.08
CA GLU A 538 -10.97 -6.64 -29.28
C GLU A 538 -11.01 -7.46 -30.60
N PHE A 539 -10.86 -8.79 -30.55
CA PHE A 539 -10.81 -9.64 -31.73
C PHE A 539 -12.21 -10.16 -32.10
N GLY A 540 -12.99 -9.32 -32.79
CA GLY A 540 -14.31 -9.67 -33.32
C GLY A 540 -15.41 -9.80 -32.25
N ALA A 541 -16.67 -9.74 -32.67
CA ALA A 541 -17.89 -10.11 -31.91
C ALA A 541 -17.97 -9.64 -30.44
N GLU A 542 -17.41 -8.47 -30.11
CA GLU A 542 -17.24 -7.95 -28.74
C GLU A 542 -18.53 -8.03 -27.91
N GLU A 543 -19.63 -7.51 -28.45
CA GLU A 543 -20.94 -7.45 -27.75
C GLU A 543 -21.57 -8.83 -27.55
N LEU A 544 -21.34 -9.77 -28.47
CA LEU A 544 -21.91 -11.11 -28.40
C LEU A 544 -21.17 -11.97 -27.37
N LEU A 545 -19.85 -11.81 -27.32
CA LEU A 545 -19.00 -12.50 -26.36
C LEU A 545 -19.25 -11.98 -24.95
N GLU A 546 -19.50 -10.68 -24.78
CA GLU A 546 -19.92 -10.11 -23.49
C GLU A 546 -21.25 -10.75 -23.00
N GLN A 547 -22.24 -10.91 -23.89
CA GLN A 547 -23.51 -11.54 -23.55
C GLN A 547 -23.35 -13.04 -23.21
N GLU A 548 -22.58 -13.78 -24.01
CA GLU A 548 -22.28 -15.19 -23.76
C GLU A 548 -21.52 -15.39 -22.44
N PHE A 549 -20.47 -14.60 -22.18
CA PHE A 549 -19.71 -14.69 -20.94
C PHE A 549 -20.55 -14.29 -19.72
N SER A 550 -21.43 -13.30 -19.86
CA SER A 550 -22.42 -12.97 -18.83
C SER A 550 -23.36 -14.14 -18.55
N HIS A 551 -23.86 -14.82 -19.58
CA HIS A 551 -24.71 -16.00 -19.43
C HIS A 551 -23.98 -17.17 -18.76
N TYR A 552 -22.72 -17.43 -19.14
CA TYR A 552 -21.90 -18.45 -18.48
C TYR A 552 -21.65 -18.11 -17.01
N ALA A 553 -21.36 -16.85 -16.68
CA ALA A 553 -21.18 -16.41 -15.30
C ALA A 553 -22.45 -16.62 -14.47
N ILE A 554 -23.62 -16.19 -14.95
CA ILE A 554 -24.91 -16.41 -14.28
C ILE A 554 -25.14 -17.91 -14.05
N ARG A 555 -24.99 -18.72 -15.09
CA ARG A 555 -25.19 -20.18 -15.00
C ARG A 555 -24.22 -20.84 -14.03
N ALA A 556 -22.95 -20.42 -14.01
CA ALA A 556 -21.95 -20.93 -13.09
C ALA A 556 -22.33 -20.57 -11.64
N LEU A 557 -22.73 -19.33 -11.38
CA LEU A 557 -23.23 -18.90 -10.07
C LEU A 557 -24.46 -19.69 -9.64
N ASP A 558 -25.47 -19.85 -10.51
CA ASP A 558 -26.70 -20.57 -10.20
C ASP A 558 -26.46 -22.06 -9.91
N SER A 559 -25.79 -22.75 -10.84
CA SER A 559 -25.60 -24.19 -10.73
C SER A 559 -24.64 -24.56 -9.60
N ASN A 560 -23.51 -23.86 -9.49
CA ASN A 560 -22.44 -24.30 -8.59
C ASN A 560 -22.69 -23.91 -7.13
N PHE A 561 -23.35 -22.78 -6.85
CA PHE A 561 -23.81 -22.51 -5.48
C PHE A 561 -24.88 -23.50 -5.02
N SER A 562 -25.78 -23.92 -5.92
CA SER A 562 -26.73 -25.00 -5.61
C SER A 562 -25.99 -26.32 -5.32
N LYS A 563 -24.95 -26.67 -6.08
CA LYS A 563 -24.12 -27.86 -5.82
C LYS A 563 -23.41 -27.78 -4.47
N ILE A 564 -22.86 -26.62 -4.09
CA ILE A 564 -22.17 -26.43 -2.81
C ILE A 564 -23.13 -26.70 -1.64
N VAL A 565 -24.35 -26.13 -1.70
CA VAL A 565 -25.38 -26.34 -0.68
C VAL A 565 -25.81 -27.81 -0.63
N SER A 566 -26.09 -28.44 -1.78
CA SER A 566 -26.45 -29.86 -1.83
C SER A 566 -25.34 -30.77 -1.29
N ALA A 567 -24.09 -30.50 -1.64
CA ALA A 567 -22.94 -31.27 -1.16
C ALA A 567 -22.76 -31.16 0.36
N LYS A 568 -23.05 -29.98 0.94
CA LYS A 568 -23.05 -29.77 2.39
C LYS A 568 -24.12 -30.61 3.08
N GLU A 569 -25.34 -30.66 2.53
CA GLU A 569 -26.41 -31.49 3.11
C GLU A 569 -26.15 -33.00 2.95
N GLU A 570 -25.58 -33.43 1.84
CA GLU A 570 -25.16 -34.83 1.64
C GLU A 570 -24.04 -35.23 2.63
N HIS A 571 -23.06 -34.35 2.85
CA HIS A 571 -21.96 -34.57 3.77
C HIS A 571 -22.43 -34.76 5.22
N LYS A 572 -23.47 -34.02 5.65
CA LYS A 572 -24.10 -34.23 6.97
C LYS A 572 -24.65 -35.64 7.16
N ILE A 573 -24.99 -36.34 6.08
CA ILE A 573 -25.57 -37.68 6.09
C ILE A 573 -24.49 -38.75 5.96
N ASP A 574 -23.58 -38.61 4.98
CA ASP A 574 -22.60 -39.65 4.63
C ASP A 574 -21.21 -39.48 5.29
N ASN A 575 -20.93 -38.31 5.86
CA ASN A 575 -19.65 -37.89 6.43
C ASN A 575 -18.43 -38.11 5.51
N ASN A 576 -18.63 -38.10 4.19
CA ASN A 576 -17.59 -38.34 3.21
C ASN A 576 -16.85 -37.05 2.85
N HIS A 577 -15.82 -36.72 3.62
CA HIS A 577 -15.02 -35.51 3.43
C HIS A 577 -14.37 -35.41 2.03
N SER A 578 -13.93 -36.53 1.45
CA SER A 578 -13.27 -36.53 0.13
C SER A 578 -14.25 -36.16 -0.97
N LYS A 579 -15.44 -36.74 -0.96
CA LYS A 579 -16.52 -36.43 -1.91
C LYS A 579 -16.99 -34.99 -1.73
N PHE A 580 -17.12 -34.55 -0.48
CA PHE A 580 -17.53 -33.19 -0.18
C PHE A 580 -16.51 -32.18 -0.72
N PHE A 581 -15.22 -32.37 -0.38
CA PHE A 581 -14.11 -31.54 -0.87
C PHE A 581 -14.07 -31.48 -2.40
N SER A 582 -14.08 -32.62 -3.10
CA SER A 582 -14.01 -32.65 -4.57
C SER A 582 -15.18 -31.90 -5.21
N THR A 583 -16.38 -32.01 -4.63
CA THR A 583 -17.59 -31.37 -5.16
C THR A 583 -17.55 -29.86 -4.99
N VAL A 584 -17.21 -29.36 -3.80
CA VAL A 584 -17.14 -27.92 -3.54
C VAL A 584 -15.96 -27.27 -4.27
N HIS A 585 -14.82 -27.97 -4.35
CA HIS A 585 -13.64 -27.49 -5.07
C HIS A 585 -13.90 -27.33 -6.57
N ALA A 586 -14.53 -28.33 -7.21
CA ALA A 586 -14.92 -28.24 -8.63
C ALA A 586 -15.95 -27.14 -8.88
N ALA A 587 -16.97 -27.03 -8.01
CA ALA A 587 -17.99 -26.00 -8.09
C ALA A 587 -17.39 -24.57 -7.99
N VAL A 588 -16.42 -24.37 -7.10
CA VAL A 588 -15.70 -23.10 -6.96
C VAL A 588 -14.82 -22.81 -8.19
N ALA A 589 -14.11 -23.81 -8.72
CA ALA A 589 -13.29 -23.64 -9.91
C ALA A 589 -14.12 -23.14 -11.11
N ASP A 590 -15.31 -23.72 -11.34
CA ASP A 590 -16.22 -23.29 -12.40
C ASP A 590 -16.66 -21.82 -12.25
N ILE A 591 -16.96 -21.39 -11.02
CA ILE A 591 -17.32 -20.00 -10.72
C ILE A 591 -16.14 -19.08 -11.03
N LEU A 592 -14.94 -19.40 -10.54
CA LEU A 592 -13.75 -18.60 -10.76
C LEU A 592 -13.42 -18.46 -12.25
N ILE A 593 -13.52 -19.55 -13.02
CA ILE A 593 -13.26 -19.56 -14.46
C ILE A 593 -14.25 -18.65 -15.20
N ALA A 594 -15.55 -18.79 -14.93
CA ALA A 594 -16.58 -18.01 -15.60
C ALA A 594 -16.47 -16.51 -15.27
N MET A 595 -16.22 -16.19 -14.00
CA MET A 595 -16.04 -14.81 -13.55
C MET A 595 -14.76 -14.19 -14.12
N ALA A 596 -13.64 -14.90 -14.06
CA ALA A 596 -12.37 -14.42 -14.60
C ALA A 596 -12.45 -14.12 -16.10
N ARG A 597 -13.14 -14.99 -16.86
CA ARG A 597 -13.39 -14.80 -18.30
C ARG A 597 -14.20 -13.53 -18.59
N LEU A 598 -15.30 -13.32 -17.86
CA LEU A 598 -16.13 -12.13 -18.01
C LEU A 598 -15.36 -10.86 -17.66
N ILE A 599 -14.67 -10.86 -16.51
CA ILE A 599 -13.84 -9.74 -16.05
C ILE A 599 -12.75 -9.42 -17.08
N GLY A 600 -12.02 -10.43 -17.55
CA GLY A 600 -10.97 -10.27 -18.54
C GLY A 600 -11.48 -9.62 -19.82
N HIS A 601 -12.59 -10.15 -20.38
CA HIS A 601 -13.22 -9.57 -21.58
C HIS A 601 -13.61 -8.10 -21.38
N LEU A 602 -14.32 -7.78 -20.29
CA LEU A 602 -14.76 -6.42 -19.99
C LEU A 602 -13.57 -5.45 -19.87
N GLN A 603 -12.54 -5.82 -19.12
CA GLN A 603 -11.33 -5.00 -18.99
C GLN A 603 -10.58 -4.86 -20.31
N GLY A 604 -10.54 -5.91 -21.14
CA GLY A 604 -9.89 -5.88 -22.45
C GLY A 604 -10.54 -4.89 -23.43
N ILE A 605 -11.86 -4.70 -23.35
CA ILE A 605 -12.59 -3.66 -24.10
C ILE A 605 -12.74 -2.34 -23.33
N ASN A 606 -11.96 -2.13 -22.26
CA ASN A 606 -11.97 -0.93 -21.41
C ASN A 606 -13.34 -0.62 -20.76
N LYS A 607 -14.17 -1.64 -20.53
CA LYS A 607 -15.36 -1.55 -19.69
C LYS A 607 -15.02 -1.86 -18.23
N SER A 608 -15.66 -1.15 -17.32
CA SER A 608 -15.47 -1.39 -15.89
C SER A 608 -15.93 -2.81 -15.52
N PRO A 609 -15.15 -3.57 -14.73
CA PRO A 609 -15.59 -4.85 -14.19
C PRO A 609 -16.66 -4.70 -13.10
N LEU A 610 -16.93 -3.47 -12.64
CA LEU A 610 -18.03 -3.13 -11.73
C LEU A 610 -19.35 -3.44 -12.43
N LEU A 611 -19.82 -4.68 -12.29
CA LEU A 611 -21.07 -5.12 -12.87
C LEU A 611 -22.20 -4.35 -12.20
N ASN A 612 -22.70 -3.33 -12.89
CA ASN A 612 -23.87 -2.57 -12.47
C ASN A 612 -25.01 -3.55 -12.15
N SER A 613 -25.66 -3.36 -11.00
CA SER A 613 -26.82 -4.15 -10.59
C SER A 613 -27.97 -4.12 -11.60
N ASP A 614 -27.92 -3.19 -12.55
CA ASP A 614 -28.89 -3.02 -13.63
C ASP A 614 -28.74 -4.06 -14.76
N THR A 615 -27.66 -4.86 -14.75
CA THR A 615 -27.47 -6.00 -15.67
C THR A 615 -27.91 -7.31 -15.00
N ASP A 616 -28.37 -8.29 -15.78
CA ASP A 616 -28.77 -9.61 -15.25
C ASP A 616 -27.62 -10.29 -14.47
N VAL A 617 -26.39 -10.16 -14.97
CA VAL A 617 -25.21 -10.72 -14.31
C VAL A 617 -24.84 -9.94 -13.04
N GLY A 618 -24.94 -8.61 -13.05
CA GLY A 618 -24.77 -7.78 -11.85
C GLY A 618 -25.80 -8.10 -10.78
N ALA A 619 -27.06 -8.32 -11.16
CA ALA A 619 -28.12 -8.77 -10.25
C ALA A 619 -27.83 -10.17 -9.68
N ALA A 620 -27.33 -11.10 -10.49
CA ALA A 620 -26.96 -12.45 -10.04
C ALA A 620 -25.79 -12.46 -9.05
N ILE A 621 -24.83 -11.54 -9.21
CA ILE A 621 -23.69 -11.32 -8.30
C ILE A 621 -24.14 -10.66 -7.00
N ALA A 622 -24.94 -9.59 -7.10
CA ALA A 622 -25.48 -8.88 -5.95
C ALA A 622 -26.37 -9.80 -5.09
N ALA A 623 -27.18 -10.65 -5.71
CA ALA A 623 -28.02 -11.64 -5.02
C ALA A 623 -27.22 -12.66 -4.17
N ARG A 624 -25.91 -12.76 -4.40
CA ARG A 624 -24.98 -13.65 -3.69
C ARG A 624 -23.99 -12.89 -2.82
N GLU A 625 -24.17 -11.58 -2.67
CA GLU A 625 -23.30 -10.72 -1.86
C GLU A 625 -21.82 -10.79 -2.33
N LEU A 626 -21.64 -10.89 -3.66
CA LEU A 626 -20.32 -11.00 -4.30
C LEU A 626 -19.84 -9.71 -4.95
N THR A 627 -20.59 -8.61 -4.88
CA THR A 627 -20.24 -7.35 -5.57
C THR A 627 -18.83 -6.88 -5.22
N GLY A 628 -18.51 -6.72 -3.93
CA GLY A 628 -17.16 -6.31 -3.52
C GLY A 628 -16.09 -7.37 -3.85
N TRP A 629 -16.43 -8.66 -3.78
CA TRP A 629 -15.51 -9.73 -4.14
C TRP A 629 -15.11 -9.69 -5.62
N VAL A 630 -16.03 -9.35 -6.53
CA VAL A 630 -15.73 -9.24 -7.97
C VAL A 630 -14.70 -8.14 -8.23
N ASP A 631 -14.81 -7.01 -7.54
CA ASP A 631 -13.85 -5.90 -7.66
C ASP A 631 -12.47 -6.30 -7.15
N VAL A 632 -12.41 -6.99 -6.01
CA VAL A 632 -11.16 -7.52 -5.44
C VAL A 632 -10.55 -8.57 -6.37
N PHE A 633 -11.36 -9.46 -6.92
CA PHE A 633 -10.90 -10.51 -7.82
C PHE A 633 -10.37 -9.92 -9.13
N ALA A 634 -11.05 -8.93 -9.70
CA ALA A 634 -10.59 -8.21 -10.88
C ALA A 634 -9.27 -7.49 -10.63
N HIS A 635 -9.15 -6.79 -9.50
CA HIS A 635 -7.92 -6.11 -9.08
C HIS A 635 -6.75 -7.10 -8.93
N ASP A 636 -6.97 -8.25 -8.29
CA ASP A 636 -5.90 -9.21 -8.01
C ASP A 636 -5.45 -9.98 -9.26
N LEU A 637 -6.37 -10.29 -10.17
CA LEU A 637 -6.05 -10.84 -11.49
C LEU A 637 -5.23 -9.86 -12.33
N GLU A 638 -5.66 -8.60 -12.39
CA GLU A 638 -4.96 -7.55 -13.14
C GLU A 638 -3.56 -7.29 -12.56
N ARG A 639 -3.45 -7.17 -11.23
CA ARG A 639 -2.18 -7.01 -10.53
C ARG A 639 -1.25 -8.17 -10.82
N PHE A 640 -1.73 -9.41 -10.74
CA PHE A 640 -0.94 -10.61 -11.02
C PHE A 640 -0.34 -10.52 -12.43
N TRP A 641 -1.14 -10.30 -13.47
CA TRP A 641 -0.65 -10.26 -14.85
C TRP A 641 0.21 -9.04 -15.19
N LYS A 642 0.15 -7.97 -14.40
CA LYS A 642 1.03 -6.80 -14.54
C LYS A 642 2.43 -7.01 -13.95
N GLN A 643 2.62 -7.99 -13.08
CA GLN A 643 3.94 -8.27 -12.53
C GLN A 643 4.87 -8.85 -13.62
N PRO A 644 6.15 -8.45 -13.65
CA PRO A 644 7.08 -8.89 -14.70
C PRO A 644 7.47 -10.37 -14.59
N SER A 645 7.32 -10.98 -13.42
CA SER A 645 7.65 -12.37 -13.13
C SER A 645 6.96 -12.82 -11.86
N TRP A 646 6.75 -14.13 -11.69
CA TRP A 646 6.09 -14.71 -10.53
C TRP A 646 6.89 -15.85 -9.91
N ILE A 647 6.68 -16.05 -8.61
CA ILE A 647 7.03 -17.27 -7.88
C ILE A 647 5.76 -18.05 -7.51
N ARG A 648 5.90 -19.30 -7.05
CA ARG A 648 4.74 -20.15 -6.71
C ARG A 648 3.86 -19.52 -5.63
N GLU A 649 4.47 -18.81 -4.71
CA GLU A 649 3.80 -18.11 -3.61
C GLU A 649 2.85 -17.02 -4.13
N ASP A 650 3.19 -16.34 -5.24
CA ASP A 650 2.30 -15.35 -5.86
C ASP A 650 1.05 -16.02 -6.43
N LEU A 651 1.19 -17.22 -7.02
CA LEU A 651 0.07 -18.01 -7.51
C LEU A 651 -0.81 -18.53 -6.35
N TYR A 652 -0.19 -18.92 -5.24
CA TYR A 652 -0.89 -19.43 -4.06
C TYR A 652 -1.56 -18.32 -3.25
N ALA A 653 -1.08 -17.07 -3.34
CA ALA A 653 -1.73 -15.94 -2.70
C ALA A 653 -3.18 -15.74 -3.17
N LEU A 654 -3.48 -16.11 -4.43
CA LEU A 654 -4.83 -16.04 -5.01
C LEU A 654 -5.79 -17.12 -4.49
N ASN A 655 -5.31 -18.12 -3.74
CA ASN A 655 -6.15 -19.18 -3.17
C ASN A 655 -7.21 -18.63 -2.20
N VAL A 656 -7.02 -17.42 -1.67
CA VAL A 656 -8.01 -16.75 -0.83
C VAL A 656 -9.36 -16.56 -1.54
N HIS A 657 -9.38 -16.44 -2.88
CA HIS A 657 -10.64 -16.35 -3.64
C HIS A 657 -11.41 -17.68 -3.66
N VAL A 658 -10.68 -18.81 -3.60
CA VAL A 658 -11.29 -20.15 -3.45
C VAL A 658 -11.97 -20.24 -2.10
N GLU A 659 -11.29 -19.82 -1.03
CA GLU A 659 -11.84 -19.80 0.33
C GLU A 659 -13.04 -18.85 0.44
N ARG A 660 -12.94 -17.64 -0.12
CA ARG A 660 -13.97 -16.59 -0.03
C ARG A 660 -15.32 -17.02 -0.61
N LEU A 661 -15.34 -17.84 -1.65
CA LEU A 661 -16.58 -18.37 -2.23
C LEU A 661 -17.25 -19.45 -1.36
N LEU A 662 -16.53 -20.02 -0.40
CA LEU A 662 -17.01 -21.07 0.50
C LEU A 662 -17.49 -20.53 1.86
N TRP A 663 -16.91 -19.42 2.33
CA TRP A 663 -17.27 -18.82 3.62
C TRP A 663 -18.76 -18.52 3.79
N PRO A 664 -19.51 -18.06 2.77
CA PRO A 664 -20.95 -17.85 2.90
C PRO A 664 -21.76 -19.08 3.27
N HIS A 665 -21.23 -20.26 2.96
CA HIS A 665 -21.85 -21.53 3.26
C HIS A 665 -21.31 -22.16 4.55
N GLY A 666 -20.52 -21.42 5.35
CA GLY A 666 -19.89 -21.92 6.56
C GLY A 666 -18.91 -23.06 6.29
N ILE A 667 -18.25 -23.04 5.12
CA ILE A 667 -17.27 -24.05 4.72
C ILE A 667 -15.88 -23.42 4.80
N PHE A 668 -14.96 -24.06 5.52
CA PHE A 668 -13.60 -23.59 5.73
C PHE A 668 -12.61 -24.66 5.28
N LEU A 669 -11.64 -24.23 4.47
CA LEU A 669 -10.53 -25.06 4.01
C LEU A 669 -9.24 -24.54 4.67
N PHE A 670 -8.43 -25.44 5.22
CA PHE A 670 -7.20 -25.07 5.93
C PHE A 670 -6.18 -26.22 5.95
N SER A 671 -4.92 -25.90 6.25
CA SER A 671 -3.85 -26.91 6.45
C SER A 671 -4.08 -27.68 7.75
N SER A 672 -3.83 -28.99 7.76
CA SER A 672 -3.82 -29.77 9.01
C SER A 672 -2.72 -29.29 9.98
N ASP A 673 -2.90 -29.50 11.29
CA ASP A 673 -1.90 -29.17 12.33
C ASP A 673 -0.54 -29.90 12.17
N SER A 674 -0.49 -30.92 11.31
CA SER A 674 0.74 -31.65 10.96
C SER A 674 1.41 -31.15 9.68
N ASP A 675 0.88 -30.07 9.08
CA ASP A 675 1.20 -29.57 7.74
C ASP A 675 1.06 -30.62 6.62
N GLN A 676 0.24 -31.65 6.85
CA GLN A 676 -0.09 -32.67 5.86
C GLN A 676 -1.56 -32.60 5.44
N GLY A 677 -1.82 -31.85 4.38
CA GLY A 677 -3.06 -31.91 3.61
C GLY A 677 -4.14 -30.93 4.00
N THR A 678 -5.19 -30.92 3.17
CA THR A 678 -6.32 -30.00 3.28
C THR A 678 -7.41 -30.58 4.17
N MET A 679 -7.74 -29.86 5.24
CA MET A 679 -8.89 -30.10 6.09
C MET A 679 -10.11 -29.32 5.57
N ILE A 680 -11.29 -29.89 5.74
CA ILE A 680 -12.57 -29.24 5.43
C ILE A 680 -13.46 -29.25 6.68
N LEU A 681 -13.81 -28.07 7.16
CA LEU A 681 -14.77 -27.86 8.23
C LEU A 681 -16.07 -27.29 7.65
N SER A 682 -17.20 -27.82 8.09
CA SER A 682 -18.53 -27.29 7.76
C SER A 682 -19.29 -26.99 9.04
N VAL A 683 -19.64 -25.71 9.24
CA VAL A 683 -20.36 -25.20 10.42
C VAL A 683 -21.85 -25.03 10.14
#